data_AF-A0A938V3S4-F1
#
_entry.id   AF-A0A938V3S4-F1
#
_cell.length_a   1.000
_cell.length_b   1.000
_cell.length_c   1.000
_cell.angle_alpha   90.00
_cell.angle_beta   90.00
_cell.angle_gamma   90.00
#
_symmetry.space_group_name_H-M   'P 1'
#
loop_
_entity.id
_entity.type
_entity.pdbx_description
1 polymer ?
#
loop_
_entity_poly.entity_id
_entity_poly.type
_entity_poly.pdbx_seq_one_letter_code
_entity_poly.pdbx_strand_id
1 'polypeptide(L)'
;MSFRSLFRSGGWLALVAVIGFQSCEDIPVYDVASTFKIEVSQITEKQGKIELDFLWVIDNSASMSGEQSALSKSFGEFVEKLQKYLANIDIRLAVTTTDAITNAGKFMNSPAKDYPPAAFETMKYACLGNEDCVKKYGKGWECKAYEAKQMYNLNRSINSFCIFRCAADSDCCGEFCFNEECGADQSCLKDKCSDAPNAGCPFDCKQPGGGLSNSGCLRPPDTKDCPSSLPKFLTMNTLDRFKCNALLEPQQSYQANIEQGLKASWLALDPAGPNPDQVKSFLRKDAYLVVVFVTDEDDCSIDTRFASPNFTCNENKDCPGYESGQAVCKTDMHFSQMSGKQIKLCHGIIKKDYYNSCSLLGDFQSLEHHNCSYDLGCKDCSADEDCGYGWYCKSGKCRPYIYGLPNIATFQNPPGTPIHALTPVAEYYSRLRSLKSDPAKVLVATIIGDGIPKGEGSKKDKEEPSLISNKCLEDAKLKKCQEFKKVKEGAPAACIKDPEGEGCEDLFEVKLECIRECYIASKGDPQSPTMAKNTYVCLSPYGQADFGSRYVQLAEMFGPNGRVANLCGEAGIVPALETIAELIIRRVTKICLPMELKKGEELVVTMSKVNKDGSVETTPLVQGDAEEAGDYKVESPTQSCCFPDDKGNCTGTLEAITFTNVLDPEATIEVRYEADTGAAL
;
A
#
# COMPACT_ATOMS: atom_id res chain seq x y z
N MET A 1 -45.95 62.57 -1.28
CA MET A 1 -46.94 61.81 -0.49
C MET A 1 -46.29 61.49 0.85
N SER A 2 -46.29 62.41 1.82
CA SER A 2 -47.29 62.58 2.89
C SER A 2 -47.55 61.32 3.71
N PHE A 3 -47.09 61.29 4.98
CA PHE A 3 -47.86 61.07 6.22
C PHE A 3 -46.83 61.03 7.39
N ARG A 4 -46.65 62.13 8.14
CA ARG A 4 -47.34 62.59 9.36
C ARG A 4 -46.51 62.34 10.64
N SER A 5 -46.23 63.45 11.29
CA SER A 5 -45.68 63.68 12.64
C SER A 5 -46.52 63.11 13.78
N LEU A 6 -45.90 62.86 14.94
CA LEU A 6 -46.47 63.24 16.24
C LEU A 6 -45.42 63.39 17.36
N PHE A 7 -45.55 64.52 18.05
CA PHE A 7 -44.86 65.01 19.26
C PHE A 7 -44.93 64.07 20.46
N ARG A 8 -43.92 64.10 21.37
CA ARG A 8 -44.01 64.78 22.69
C ARG A 8 -42.79 64.58 23.62
N SER A 9 -42.26 65.71 24.09
CA SER A 9 -41.83 66.07 25.46
C SER A 9 -40.88 65.18 26.28
N GLY A 10 -39.66 65.68 26.50
CA GLY A 10 -39.24 66.28 27.79
C GLY A 10 -38.95 65.34 28.97
N GLY A 11 -37.67 65.27 29.36
CA GLY A 11 -37.26 64.74 30.66
C GLY A 11 -35.74 64.56 30.75
N TRP A 12 -35.06 65.51 31.41
CA TRP A 12 -33.66 65.42 31.80
C TRP A 12 -33.40 64.24 32.74
N LEU A 13 -32.38 63.44 32.42
CA LEU A 13 -31.63 62.64 33.39
C LEU A 13 -30.21 62.47 32.85
N ALA A 14 -29.25 63.11 33.52
CA ALA A 14 -27.84 62.94 33.25
C ALA A 14 -27.39 61.56 33.74
N LEU A 15 -26.82 60.76 32.86
CA LEU A 15 -26.06 59.58 33.21
C LEU A 15 -24.85 59.52 32.27
N VAL A 16 -23.66 59.59 32.89
CA VAL A 16 -22.36 59.47 32.24
C VAL A 16 -22.30 58.12 31.54
N ALA A 17 -22.21 58.11 30.21
CA ALA A 17 -21.99 56.91 29.42
C ALA A 17 -20.65 57.03 28.69
N VAL A 18 -19.78 56.11 29.08
CA VAL A 18 -18.47 55.75 28.54
C VAL A 18 -18.42 55.84 27.02
N ILE A 19 -17.35 56.45 26.51
CA ILE A 19 -16.96 56.51 25.10
C ILE A 19 -16.82 55.08 24.58
N GLY A 20 -17.76 54.65 23.74
CA GLY A 20 -17.62 53.46 22.91
C GLY A 20 -17.24 53.87 21.49
N PHE A 21 -15.94 53.85 21.20
CA PHE A 21 -15.46 53.82 19.81
C PHE A 21 -16.01 52.54 19.17
N GLN A 22 -16.80 52.69 18.11
CA GLN A 22 -17.12 51.60 17.22
C GLN A 22 -15.84 51.17 16.50
N SER A 23 -15.59 49.87 16.58
CA SER A 23 -14.51 49.07 16.02
C SER A 23 -13.94 49.57 14.69
N CYS A 24 -12.64 49.88 14.68
CA CYS A 24 -11.79 49.35 13.63
C CYS A 24 -11.93 47.82 13.71
N GLU A 25 -12.33 47.17 12.62
CA GLU A 25 -11.89 45.81 12.39
C GLU A 25 -10.36 45.87 12.33
N ASP A 26 -9.71 45.40 13.39
CA ASP A 26 -8.28 45.18 13.40
C ASP A 26 -7.99 44.15 12.30
N ILE A 27 -7.54 44.67 11.15
CA ILE A 27 -6.70 43.92 10.22
C ILE A 27 -5.60 43.31 11.09
N PRO A 28 -5.38 41.98 11.09
CA PRO A 28 -4.24 41.43 11.80
C PRO A 28 -2.99 41.94 11.09
N VAL A 29 -2.47 43.06 11.57
CA VAL A 29 -1.07 43.39 11.41
C VAL A 29 -0.37 42.24 12.11
N TYR A 30 0.20 41.30 11.35
CA TYR A 30 1.21 40.42 11.88
C TYR A 30 2.28 41.35 12.44
N ASP A 31 2.31 41.49 13.76
CA ASP A 31 3.42 42.13 14.43
C ASP A 31 4.67 41.45 13.87
N VAL A 32 5.64 42.25 13.42
CA VAL A 32 6.91 41.78 12.85
C VAL A 32 7.77 41.30 14.03
N ALA A 33 7.20 40.41 14.83
CA ALA A 33 7.78 39.90 16.03
C ALA A 33 8.82 38.85 15.62
N SER A 34 10.02 38.99 16.18
CA SER A 34 11.07 37.97 16.12
C SER A 34 10.65 36.66 16.80
N THR A 35 9.43 36.54 17.29
CA THR A 35 8.88 35.36 17.97
C THR A 35 7.41 35.22 17.65
N PHE A 36 6.95 34.01 17.32
CA PHE A 36 5.52 33.69 17.27
C PHE A 36 5.22 32.32 17.88
N LYS A 37 4.00 32.17 18.38
CA LYS A 37 3.48 30.92 18.96
C LYS A 37 2.29 30.43 18.17
N ILE A 38 2.23 29.13 17.95
CA ILE A 38 1.12 28.48 17.27
C ILE A 38 0.80 27.15 17.96
N GLU A 39 -0.45 26.94 18.33
CA GLU A 39 -0.94 25.63 18.75
C GLU A 39 -0.94 24.69 17.54
N VAL A 40 -0.56 23.43 17.73
CA VAL A 40 -0.44 22.46 16.62
C VAL A 40 -1.78 22.27 15.92
N SER A 41 -2.88 22.20 16.67
CA SER A 41 -4.24 22.19 16.14
C SER A 41 -4.54 23.38 15.21
N GLN A 42 -4.00 24.57 15.52
CA GLN A 42 -4.20 25.78 14.72
C GLN A 42 -3.29 25.86 13.49
N ILE A 43 -2.24 25.04 13.38
CA ILE A 43 -1.36 25.02 12.21
C ILE A 43 -2.19 24.72 10.95
N THR A 44 -2.97 23.64 11.00
CA THR A 44 -3.77 23.19 9.87
C THR A 44 -5.00 24.07 9.65
N GLU A 45 -5.57 24.67 10.71
CA GLU A 45 -6.66 25.64 10.57
C GLU A 45 -6.23 26.90 9.80
N LYS A 46 -5.02 27.40 10.08
CA LYS A 46 -4.47 28.61 9.43
C LYS A 46 -3.95 28.37 8.01
N GLN A 47 -3.62 27.11 7.66
CA GLN A 47 -3.28 26.71 6.29
C GLN A 47 -4.50 26.72 5.35
N GLY A 48 -5.72 26.88 5.90
CA GLY A 48 -6.95 26.84 5.13
C GLY A 48 -7.40 25.41 4.83
N LYS A 49 -8.17 25.25 3.75
CA LYS A 49 -8.76 23.95 3.40
C LYS A 49 -7.69 23.03 2.79
N ILE A 50 -7.43 21.88 3.44
CA ILE A 50 -6.49 20.87 2.95
C ILE A 50 -7.22 19.92 2.01
N GLU A 51 -6.81 19.88 0.74
CA GLU A 51 -7.42 19.00 -0.26
C GLU A 51 -6.59 17.73 -0.48
N LEU A 52 -7.20 16.56 -0.29
CA LEU A 52 -6.56 15.25 -0.46
C LEU A 52 -7.33 14.40 -1.50
N ASP A 53 -6.65 13.94 -2.55
CA ASP A 53 -7.16 13.00 -3.54
C ASP A 53 -6.50 11.63 -3.31
N PHE A 54 -7.26 10.64 -2.85
CA PHE A 54 -6.80 9.27 -2.61
C PHE A 54 -7.16 8.35 -3.77
N LEU A 55 -6.16 7.68 -4.34
CA LEU A 55 -6.38 6.49 -5.15
C LEU A 55 -5.92 5.27 -4.38
N TRP A 56 -6.86 4.41 -3.99
CA TRP A 56 -6.57 3.08 -3.47
C TRP A 56 -6.55 2.08 -4.62
N VAL A 57 -5.42 1.43 -4.82
CA VAL A 57 -5.25 0.32 -5.77
C VAL A 57 -5.26 -0.95 -4.95
N ILE A 58 -6.40 -1.63 -4.92
CA ILE A 58 -6.62 -2.81 -4.09
C ILE A 58 -6.60 -4.03 -4.99
N ASP A 59 -5.78 -4.98 -4.63
CA ASP A 59 -5.69 -6.27 -5.29
C ASP A 59 -7.02 -7.03 -5.19
N ASN A 60 -7.51 -7.47 -6.34
CA ASN A 60 -8.79 -8.15 -6.50
C ASN A 60 -8.63 -9.66 -6.75
N SER A 61 -7.50 -10.23 -6.33
CA SER A 61 -7.27 -11.65 -6.20
C SER A 61 -8.16 -12.24 -5.10
N ALA A 62 -8.35 -13.55 -5.14
CA ALA A 62 -9.17 -14.22 -4.15
C ALA A 62 -8.46 -14.39 -2.80
N SER A 63 -7.12 -14.40 -2.77
CA SER A 63 -6.33 -14.50 -1.54
C SER A 63 -6.48 -13.26 -0.67
N MET A 64 -6.72 -12.10 -1.27
CA MET A 64 -6.91 -10.82 -0.58
C MET A 64 -8.23 -10.66 0.17
N SER A 65 -9.12 -11.66 0.16
CA SER A 65 -10.46 -11.53 0.74
C SER A 65 -10.43 -11.22 2.24
N GLY A 66 -9.49 -11.83 2.98
CA GLY A 66 -9.30 -11.58 4.41
C GLY A 66 -8.77 -10.17 4.69
N GLU A 67 -7.79 -9.74 3.91
CA GLU A 67 -7.15 -8.43 3.99
C GLU A 67 -8.09 -7.29 3.58
N GLN A 68 -8.89 -7.46 2.53
CA GLN A 68 -9.93 -6.51 2.12
C GLN A 68 -11.00 -6.36 3.22
N SER A 69 -11.40 -7.48 3.85
CA SER A 69 -12.33 -7.51 4.98
C SER A 69 -11.76 -6.75 6.18
N ALA A 70 -10.47 -6.93 6.49
CA ALA A 70 -9.77 -6.18 7.54
C ALA A 70 -9.68 -4.69 7.21
N LEU A 71 -9.26 -4.33 5.99
CA LEU A 71 -9.19 -2.95 5.51
C LEU A 71 -10.53 -2.24 5.61
N SER A 72 -11.60 -2.88 5.16
CA SER A 72 -12.95 -2.36 5.23
C SER A 72 -13.40 -2.03 6.66
N LYS A 73 -12.99 -2.84 7.65
CA LYS A 73 -13.37 -2.65 9.06
C LYS A 73 -12.55 -1.57 9.74
N SER A 74 -11.27 -1.47 9.40
CA SER A 74 -10.31 -0.56 10.03
C SER A 74 -10.25 0.83 9.40
N PHE A 75 -10.85 1.04 8.22
CA PHE A 75 -10.76 2.32 7.52
C PHE A 75 -11.38 3.51 8.29
N GLY A 76 -12.38 3.28 9.14
CA GLY A 76 -12.96 4.33 9.99
C GLY A 76 -11.92 4.97 10.91
N GLU A 77 -11.10 4.15 11.58
CA GLU A 77 -10.04 4.61 12.48
C GLU A 77 -8.96 5.42 11.75
N PHE A 78 -8.66 5.05 10.49
CA PHE A 78 -7.76 5.81 9.63
C PHE A 78 -8.29 7.23 9.37
N VAL A 79 -9.57 7.36 9.02
CA VAL A 79 -10.20 8.67 8.77
C VAL A 79 -10.26 9.49 10.06
N GLU A 80 -10.62 8.88 11.19
CA GLU A 80 -10.65 9.54 12.49
C GLU A 80 -9.25 10.06 12.88
N LYS A 81 -8.19 9.29 12.62
CA LYS A 81 -6.80 9.73 12.83
C LYS A 81 -6.49 10.94 11.95
N LEU A 82 -6.84 10.95 10.66
CA LEU A 82 -6.62 12.13 9.81
C LEU A 82 -7.40 13.35 10.32
N GLN A 83 -8.68 13.20 10.67
CA GLN A 83 -9.53 14.29 11.17
C GLN A 83 -9.06 14.85 12.51
N LYS A 84 -8.44 14.02 13.34
CA LYS A 84 -7.88 14.43 14.63
C LYS A 84 -6.68 15.37 14.48
N TYR A 85 -5.82 15.14 13.47
CA TYR A 85 -4.58 15.89 13.29
C TYR A 85 -4.66 16.98 12.23
N LEU A 86 -5.59 16.88 11.28
CA LEU A 86 -5.75 17.81 10.18
C LEU A 86 -7.12 18.49 10.25
N ALA A 87 -7.13 19.78 10.55
CA ALA A 87 -8.33 20.60 10.48
C ALA A 87 -8.69 20.90 9.02
N ASN A 88 -10.00 21.05 8.74
CA ASN A 88 -10.52 21.47 7.43
C ASN A 88 -10.06 20.62 6.22
N ILE A 89 -9.99 19.30 6.39
CA ILE A 89 -9.69 18.38 5.27
C ILE A 89 -10.89 18.18 4.33
N ASP A 90 -10.61 18.11 3.03
CA ASP A 90 -11.56 17.74 1.99
C ASP A 90 -10.99 16.62 1.12
N ILE A 91 -11.58 15.44 1.32
CA ILE A 91 -11.15 14.21 0.69
C ILE A 91 -11.97 13.91 -0.57
N ARG A 92 -11.27 13.50 -1.63
CA ARG A 92 -11.83 12.68 -2.71
C ARG A 92 -11.15 11.33 -2.67
N LEU A 93 -11.91 10.24 -2.65
CA LEU A 93 -11.35 8.90 -2.58
C LEU A 93 -11.92 8.02 -3.68
N ALA A 94 -11.04 7.47 -4.51
CA ALA A 94 -11.37 6.47 -5.50
C ALA A 94 -10.67 5.13 -5.16
N VAL A 95 -11.30 4.04 -5.58
CA VAL A 95 -10.71 2.69 -5.53
C VAL A 95 -10.59 2.19 -6.97
N THR A 96 -9.47 1.59 -7.34
CA THR A 96 -9.28 0.79 -8.56
C THR A 96 -8.71 -0.57 -8.17
N THR A 97 -8.72 -1.51 -9.10
CA THR A 97 -8.10 -2.82 -8.92
C THR A 97 -6.66 -2.87 -9.46
N THR A 98 -5.95 -3.94 -9.18
CA THR A 98 -4.65 -4.28 -9.81
C THR A 98 -4.79 -4.81 -11.24
N ASP A 99 -5.99 -5.25 -11.64
CA ASP A 99 -6.29 -5.61 -13.03
C ASP A 99 -6.20 -4.43 -14.02
N ALA A 100 -5.01 -4.25 -14.59
CA ALA A 100 -4.76 -3.24 -15.62
C ALA A 100 -5.27 -3.63 -17.01
N ILE A 101 -5.76 -4.86 -17.21
CA ILE A 101 -6.17 -5.37 -18.51
C ILE A 101 -7.67 -5.22 -18.70
N THR A 102 -8.49 -5.77 -17.78
CA THR A 102 -9.96 -5.77 -17.92
C THR A 102 -10.63 -4.61 -17.18
N ASN A 103 -10.08 -4.15 -16.06
CA ASN A 103 -10.58 -2.94 -15.40
C ASN A 103 -9.88 -1.70 -15.93
N ALA A 104 -8.58 -1.81 -16.27
CA ALA A 104 -7.81 -0.77 -16.93
C ALA A 104 -7.94 0.60 -16.25
N GLY A 105 -7.84 0.62 -14.91
CA GLY A 105 -7.88 1.83 -14.10
C GLY A 105 -9.27 2.45 -13.89
N LYS A 106 -10.35 1.76 -14.28
CA LYS A 106 -11.71 2.22 -13.97
C LYS A 106 -11.91 2.22 -12.46
N PHE A 107 -12.55 3.27 -11.95
CA PHE A 107 -12.93 3.32 -10.55
C PHE A 107 -14.04 2.31 -10.22
N MET A 108 -13.84 1.63 -9.10
CA MET A 108 -14.79 0.70 -8.51
C MET A 108 -15.90 1.50 -7.84
N ASN A 109 -17.08 1.42 -8.43
CA ASN A 109 -18.28 2.13 -8.01
C ASN A 109 -19.48 1.19 -7.82
N SER A 110 -19.22 -0.11 -7.77
CA SER A 110 -20.22 -1.15 -7.58
C SER A 110 -19.73 -2.08 -6.48
N PRO A 111 -20.53 -2.33 -5.43
CA PRO A 111 -20.13 -3.23 -4.37
C PRO A 111 -20.02 -4.66 -4.88
N ALA A 112 -19.11 -5.44 -4.30
CA ALA A 112 -19.07 -6.88 -4.51
C ALA A 112 -20.44 -7.48 -4.16
N LYS A 113 -20.99 -8.23 -5.11
CA LYS A 113 -22.28 -8.91 -4.93
C LYS A 113 -22.10 -10.32 -4.40
N ASP A 114 -20.97 -10.91 -4.77
CA ASP A 114 -20.69 -12.30 -4.47
C ASP A 114 -19.18 -12.54 -4.44
N TYR A 115 -18.77 -13.57 -3.72
CA TYR A 115 -17.41 -14.06 -3.72
C TYR A 115 -17.35 -15.44 -4.39
N PRO A 116 -16.37 -15.68 -5.27
CA PRO A 116 -16.25 -16.98 -5.91
C PRO A 116 -15.57 -17.96 -4.93
N PRO A 117 -15.68 -19.29 -5.12
CA PRO A 117 -15.12 -20.25 -4.18
C PRO A 117 -13.63 -20.06 -3.86
N ALA A 118 -12.81 -19.51 -4.75
CA ALA A 118 -11.40 -19.29 -4.38
C ALA A 118 -11.21 -18.28 -3.22
N ALA A 119 -12.24 -17.49 -2.88
CA ALA A 119 -12.22 -16.39 -1.91
C ALA A 119 -12.65 -16.82 -0.49
N PHE A 120 -12.32 -18.04 -0.09
CA PHE A 120 -12.56 -18.48 1.28
C PHE A 120 -11.74 -17.63 2.24
N GLU A 121 -12.41 -16.92 3.16
CA GLU A 121 -11.73 -16.31 4.31
C GLU A 121 -11.15 -17.45 5.17
N THR A 122 -9.83 -17.56 5.22
CA THR A 122 -9.13 -18.53 6.06
C THR A 122 -8.27 -17.81 7.08
N MET A 123 -8.45 -18.11 8.37
CA MET A 123 -7.48 -17.67 9.36
C MET A 123 -6.24 -18.57 9.33
N LYS A 124 -5.08 -18.00 9.01
CA LYS A 124 -3.84 -18.77 8.87
C LYS A 124 -2.91 -18.51 10.04
N TYR A 125 -2.46 -19.58 10.69
CA TYR A 125 -1.47 -19.50 11.75
C TYR A 125 -0.38 -20.54 11.52
N ALA A 126 0.87 -20.12 11.45
CA ALA A 126 1.99 -21.04 11.27
C ALA A 126 2.06 -22.08 12.40
N CYS A 127 2.44 -23.31 12.04
CA CYS A 127 2.66 -24.40 12.98
C CYS A 127 3.76 -25.32 12.51
N LEU A 128 4.51 -25.92 13.44
CA LEU A 128 5.52 -26.94 13.13
C LEU A 128 5.05 -28.35 13.49
N GLY A 129 4.05 -28.43 14.35
CA GLY A 129 3.35 -29.66 14.68
C GLY A 129 2.03 -29.37 15.38
N ASN A 130 1.23 -30.42 15.59
CA ASN A 130 -0.10 -30.31 16.21
C ASN A 130 -0.05 -29.64 17.58
N GLU A 131 1.03 -29.84 18.34
CA GLU A 131 1.21 -29.24 19.66
C GLU A 131 1.17 -27.71 19.63
N ASP A 132 1.70 -27.05 18.59
CA ASP A 132 1.65 -25.60 18.48
C ASP A 132 0.21 -25.09 18.36
N CYS A 133 -0.58 -25.79 17.54
CA CYS A 133 -1.98 -25.47 17.32
C CYS A 133 -2.83 -25.74 18.56
N VAL A 134 -2.67 -26.92 19.17
CA VAL A 134 -3.40 -27.29 20.39
C VAL A 134 -3.04 -26.38 21.55
N LYS A 135 -1.76 -26.00 21.71
CA LYS A 135 -1.33 -25.11 22.79
C LYS A 135 -1.92 -23.71 22.67
N LYS A 136 -2.04 -23.17 21.46
CA LYS A 136 -2.51 -21.79 21.24
C LYS A 136 -4.04 -21.69 21.14
N TYR A 137 -4.70 -22.65 20.48
CA TYR A 137 -6.13 -22.58 20.16
C TYR A 137 -6.98 -23.65 20.83
N GLY A 138 -6.37 -24.60 21.54
CA GLY A 138 -7.07 -25.63 22.28
C GLY A 138 -7.33 -26.92 21.49
N LYS A 139 -8.10 -27.81 22.10
CA LYS A 139 -8.39 -29.15 21.56
C LYS A 139 -9.19 -29.05 20.25
N GLY A 140 -8.82 -29.87 19.26
CA GLY A 140 -9.45 -29.89 17.92
C GLY A 140 -8.60 -29.20 16.86
N TRP A 141 -7.64 -28.36 17.24
CA TRP A 141 -6.70 -27.79 16.27
C TRP A 141 -5.56 -28.76 15.96
N GLU A 142 -5.22 -28.90 14.69
CA GLU A 142 -4.08 -29.69 14.22
C GLU A 142 -3.26 -28.91 13.19
N CYS A 143 -2.00 -29.31 13.03
CA CYS A 143 -1.11 -28.70 12.06
C CYS A 143 -1.17 -29.48 10.75
N LYS A 144 -1.73 -28.85 9.71
CA LYS A 144 -1.72 -29.41 8.36
C LYS A 144 -0.40 -29.05 7.70
N ALA A 145 0.49 -30.04 7.60
CA ALA A 145 1.73 -29.93 6.85
C ALA A 145 1.67 -30.80 5.59
N TYR A 146 2.13 -30.23 4.48
CA TYR A 146 2.77 -31.03 3.42
C TYR A 146 4.03 -31.65 4.05
N GLU A 147 4.38 -32.91 3.76
CA GLU A 147 5.36 -33.76 4.48
C GLU A 147 6.57 -33.05 5.13
N ALA A 148 7.26 -33.64 6.12
CA ALA A 148 8.36 -32.98 6.86
C ALA A 148 9.44 -32.24 6.01
N LYS A 149 9.69 -32.67 4.76
CA LYS A 149 10.59 -31.98 3.80
C LYS A 149 10.02 -30.70 3.19
N GLN A 150 8.72 -30.46 3.35
CA GLN A 150 7.95 -29.35 2.79
C GLN A 150 7.50 -28.37 3.88
N MET A 151 7.71 -28.66 5.18
CA MET A 151 7.35 -27.76 6.28
C MET A 151 8.09 -26.41 6.21
N TYR A 152 9.32 -26.39 5.70
CA TYR A 152 10.12 -25.18 5.57
C TYR A 152 10.63 -25.01 4.14
N ASN A 153 10.68 -23.76 3.69
CA ASN A 153 11.34 -23.42 2.43
C ASN A 153 12.79 -22.93 2.62
N LEU A 154 13.45 -22.56 1.51
CA LEU A 154 14.79 -21.97 1.52
C LEU A 154 14.86 -20.70 2.38
N ASN A 155 13.79 -19.92 2.49
CA ASN A 155 13.70 -18.77 3.38
C ASN A 155 13.05 -19.11 4.73
N ARG A 156 13.03 -20.38 5.16
CA ARG A 156 12.39 -20.84 6.43
C ARG A 156 10.93 -20.45 6.63
N SER A 157 10.24 -19.90 5.62
CA SER A 157 8.79 -19.73 5.66
C SER A 157 8.12 -21.09 5.90
N ILE A 158 7.10 -21.08 6.74
CA ILE A 158 6.43 -22.28 7.24
C ILE A 158 5.24 -22.58 6.32
N ASN A 159 5.30 -23.69 5.58
CA ASN A 159 4.22 -24.08 4.66
C ASN A 159 3.09 -24.86 5.33
N SER A 160 3.03 -24.81 6.66
CA SER A 160 2.05 -25.52 7.47
C SER A 160 1.27 -24.53 8.33
N PHE A 161 -0.03 -24.77 8.40
CA PHE A 161 -0.95 -23.91 9.12
C PHE A 161 -1.87 -24.72 10.02
N CYS A 162 -2.25 -24.09 11.14
CA CYS A 162 -3.23 -24.65 12.05
C CYS A 162 -4.58 -24.70 11.35
N ILE A 163 -5.18 -25.88 11.32
CA ILE A 163 -6.55 -26.10 10.91
C ILE A 163 -7.33 -26.65 12.09
N PHE A 164 -8.62 -26.35 12.14
CA PHE A 164 -9.51 -26.96 13.11
C PHE A 164 -10.09 -28.26 12.53
N ARG A 165 -9.85 -29.39 13.21
CA ARG A 165 -10.48 -30.68 12.93
C ARG A 165 -11.46 -31.04 14.03
N CYS A 166 -12.71 -31.10 13.63
CA CYS A 166 -13.82 -31.59 14.44
C CYS A 166 -13.66 -33.09 14.73
N ALA A 167 -13.95 -33.53 15.96
CA ALA A 167 -14.06 -34.96 16.25
C ALA A 167 -15.44 -35.51 15.86
N ALA A 168 -16.48 -34.67 15.90
CA ALA A 168 -17.82 -34.91 15.35
C ALA A 168 -18.43 -33.62 14.77
N ASP A 169 -19.44 -33.75 13.91
CA ASP A 169 -20.20 -32.61 13.32
C ASP A 169 -20.83 -31.67 14.38
N SER A 170 -21.04 -32.13 15.61
CA SER A 170 -21.55 -31.30 16.70
C SER A 170 -20.48 -30.41 17.34
N ASP A 171 -19.19 -30.76 17.22
CA ASP A 171 -18.10 -30.10 17.96
C ASP A 171 -17.66 -28.77 17.33
N CYS A 172 -17.97 -28.56 16.05
CA CYS A 172 -17.74 -27.27 15.39
C CYS A 172 -19.03 -26.47 15.18
N CYS A 173 -20.17 -26.97 15.69
CA CYS A 173 -21.44 -26.22 15.70
C CYS A 173 -21.34 -25.02 16.65
N GLY A 174 -21.21 -23.82 16.07
CA GLY A 174 -21.18 -22.54 16.80
C GLY A 174 -19.91 -21.73 16.56
N GLU A 175 -18.80 -22.39 16.22
CA GLU A 175 -17.51 -21.75 15.90
C GLU A 175 -17.29 -21.64 14.38
N PHE A 176 -17.76 -22.63 13.61
CA PHE A 176 -17.64 -22.68 12.15
C PHE A 176 -18.93 -23.19 11.51
N CYS A 177 -19.26 -22.73 10.31
CA CYS A 177 -20.30 -23.38 9.50
C CYS A 177 -19.76 -24.66 8.89
N PHE A 178 -20.47 -25.77 9.07
CA PHE A 178 -20.01 -27.07 8.59
C PHE A 178 -20.10 -27.24 7.07
N ASN A 179 -19.13 -28.02 6.61
CA ASN A 179 -18.73 -28.41 5.26
C ASN A 179 -17.91 -27.38 4.46
N GLU A 180 -16.68 -27.79 4.09
CA GLU A 180 -15.96 -27.25 2.93
C GLU A 180 -16.78 -27.45 1.64
N GLU A 181 -17.73 -28.40 1.62
CA GLU A 181 -18.56 -28.76 0.47
C GLU A 181 -20.03 -28.34 0.65
N CYS A 182 -20.63 -27.81 -0.40
CA CYS A 182 -22.06 -27.54 -0.39
C CYS A 182 -22.90 -28.82 -0.14
N GLY A 183 -23.86 -28.76 0.79
CA GLY A 183 -24.80 -29.84 1.03
C GLY A 183 -25.61 -30.21 -0.22
N ALA A 184 -26.25 -31.38 -0.21
CA ALA A 184 -27.07 -31.86 -1.34
C ALA A 184 -28.27 -30.93 -1.65
N ASP A 185 -28.68 -30.11 -0.69
CA ASP A 185 -29.71 -29.07 -0.78
C ASP A 185 -29.16 -27.69 -1.18
N GLN A 186 -27.87 -27.61 -1.56
CA GLN A 186 -27.16 -26.36 -1.86
C GLN A 186 -27.15 -25.37 -0.70
N SER A 187 -27.32 -25.86 0.53
CA SER A 187 -27.12 -25.05 1.74
C SER A 187 -25.78 -25.38 2.38
N CYS A 188 -25.18 -24.38 3.03
CA CYS A 188 -24.22 -24.65 4.10
C CYS A 188 -25.00 -25.29 5.24
N LEU A 189 -24.63 -26.50 5.66
CA LEU A 189 -25.45 -27.33 6.54
C LEU A 189 -25.91 -26.55 7.78
N LYS A 190 -27.21 -26.22 7.82
CA LYS A 190 -27.89 -25.54 8.94
C LYS A 190 -28.40 -26.54 9.99
N ASP A 191 -28.68 -27.78 9.59
CA ASP A 191 -29.59 -28.68 10.31
C ASP A 191 -28.94 -29.64 11.31
N LYS A 192 -27.63 -29.56 11.55
CA LYS A 192 -26.98 -30.29 12.66
C LYS A 192 -26.66 -29.43 13.89
N CYS A 193 -26.95 -28.13 13.83
CA CYS A 193 -26.62 -27.15 14.87
C CYS A 193 -27.88 -26.46 15.43
N SER A 194 -29.00 -27.17 15.53
CA SER A 194 -30.30 -26.61 15.97
C SER A 194 -30.33 -26.08 17.42
N ASP A 195 -29.32 -26.40 18.22
CA ASP A 195 -29.32 -26.13 19.67
C ASP A 195 -28.33 -25.02 20.08
N ALA A 196 -27.65 -24.35 19.13
CA ALA A 196 -26.76 -23.23 19.42
C ALA A 196 -27.55 -21.93 19.67
N PRO A 197 -27.22 -21.13 20.72
CA PRO A 197 -28.00 -19.95 21.12
C PRO A 197 -27.99 -18.77 20.12
N ASN A 198 -27.28 -18.87 18.99
CA ASN A 198 -27.32 -17.93 17.87
C ASN A 198 -27.65 -18.69 16.57
N ALA A 199 -28.93 -18.80 16.24
CA ALA A 199 -29.38 -19.47 15.02
C ALA A 199 -29.05 -18.62 13.77
N GLY A 200 -28.03 -19.03 13.02
CA GLY A 200 -27.75 -18.54 11.66
C GLY A 200 -26.31 -18.74 11.23
N CYS A 201 -26.07 -19.66 10.29
CA CYS A 201 -24.78 -19.76 9.60
C CYS A 201 -24.59 -18.53 8.69
N PRO A 202 -23.56 -17.69 8.88
CA PRO A 202 -23.37 -16.46 8.08
C PRO A 202 -22.73 -16.70 6.70
N PHE A 203 -22.59 -17.95 6.27
CA PHE A 203 -21.91 -18.36 5.03
C PHE A 203 -22.93 -18.82 3.98
N ASP A 204 -22.65 -18.48 2.72
CA ASP A 204 -23.40 -18.89 1.54
C ASP A 204 -22.67 -20.03 0.82
N CYS A 205 -23.40 -21.07 0.44
CA CYS A 205 -22.86 -22.13 -0.38
C CYS A 205 -22.71 -21.64 -1.83
N LYS A 206 -21.51 -21.76 -2.40
CA LYS A 206 -21.26 -21.53 -3.83
C LYS A 206 -20.89 -22.82 -4.53
N GLN A 207 -21.62 -23.13 -5.60
CA GLN A 207 -21.35 -24.24 -6.52
C GLN A 207 -21.20 -23.68 -7.94
N PRO A 208 -20.00 -23.29 -8.39
CA PRO A 208 -19.78 -23.04 -9.82
C PRO A 208 -19.90 -24.41 -10.51
N GLY A 209 -20.90 -24.59 -11.38
CA GLY A 209 -21.19 -25.88 -12.01
C GLY A 209 -19.91 -26.59 -12.50
N GLY A 210 -19.74 -27.87 -12.11
CA GLY A 210 -18.50 -28.60 -12.35
C GLY A 210 -18.19 -29.76 -11.39
N GLY A 211 -18.98 -29.93 -10.32
CA GLY A 211 -18.84 -31.02 -9.35
C GLY A 211 -18.46 -30.53 -7.94
N LEU A 212 -18.50 -31.44 -6.96
CA LEU A 212 -18.28 -31.17 -5.53
C LEU A 212 -16.90 -30.58 -5.20
N SER A 213 -15.89 -30.78 -6.06
CA SER A 213 -14.51 -30.32 -5.83
C SER A 213 -14.30 -28.80 -5.95
N ASN A 214 -15.28 -28.05 -6.48
CA ASN A 214 -15.22 -26.59 -6.59
C ASN A 214 -16.30 -25.88 -5.77
N SER A 215 -17.02 -26.62 -4.91
CA SER A 215 -18.08 -26.07 -4.08
C SER A 215 -17.61 -25.75 -2.68
N GLY A 216 -18.15 -24.71 -2.05
CA GLY A 216 -17.99 -24.53 -0.61
C GLY A 216 -18.70 -23.34 0.01
N CYS A 217 -18.63 -23.27 1.34
CA CYS A 217 -19.28 -22.28 2.16
C CYS A 217 -18.42 -21.03 2.36
N LEU A 218 -18.86 -19.92 1.75
CA LEU A 218 -18.14 -18.65 1.73
C LEU A 218 -18.85 -17.62 2.59
N ARG A 219 -18.08 -16.80 3.30
CA ARG A 219 -18.66 -15.60 3.91
C ARG A 219 -18.93 -14.62 2.77
N PRO A 220 -20.19 -14.21 2.54
CA PRO A 220 -20.47 -13.22 1.52
C PRO A 220 -19.82 -11.88 1.92
N PRO A 221 -19.48 -11.02 0.95
CA PRO A 221 -19.02 -9.67 1.23
C PRO A 221 -20.02 -8.93 2.12
N ASP A 222 -19.53 -8.14 3.08
CA ASP A 222 -20.37 -7.32 3.97
C ASP A 222 -20.86 -6.04 3.27
N THR A 223 -21.62 -6.23 2.19
CA THR A 223 -22.09 -5.17 1.28
C THR A 223 -23.62 -5.06 1.27
N LYS A 224 -24.33 -5.73 2.18
CA LYS A 224 -25.80 -5.80 2.19
C LYS A 224 -26.48 -4.43 2.33
N ASP A 225 -25.83 -3.49 3.00
CA ASP A 225 -26.29 -2.11 3.20
C ASP A 225 -25.70 -1.11 2.19
N CYS A 226 -24.94 -1.60 1.22
CA CYS A 226 -24.36 -0.78 0.15
C CYS A 226 -25.40 -0.46 -0.93
N PRO A 227 -25.40 0.77 -1.47
CA PRO A 227 -26.23 1.11 -2.62
C PRO A 227 -25.77 0.32 -3.86
N SER A 228 -26.69 0.09 -4.80
CA SER A 228 -26.41 -0.66 -6.04
C SER A 228 -25.40 0.03 -6.97
N SER A 229 -25.21 1.33 -6.82
CA SER A 229 -24.18 2.12 -7.48
C SER A 229 -23.69 3.20 -6.52
N LEU A 230 -22.38 3.40 -6.51
CA LEU A 230 -21.68 4.41 -5.74
C LEU A 230 -21.28 5.57 -6.66
N PRO A 231 -21.00 6.77 -6.11
CA PRO A 231 -20.42 7.84 -6.90
C PRO A 231 -19.05 7.41 -7.44
N LYS A 232 -18.57 8.07 -8.50
CA LYS A 232 -17.27 7.78 -9.14
C LYS A 232 -16.12 7.80 -8.13
N PHE A 233 -16.19 8.68 -7.15
CA PHE A 233 -15.30 8.75 -6.01
C PHE A 233 -16.11 9.20 -4.80
N LEU A 234 -15.69 8.78 -3.61
CA LEU A 234 -16.24 9.18 -2.34
C LEU A 234 -15.74 10.57 -1.96
N THR A 235 -16.52 11.27 -1.15
CA THR A 235 -16.18 12.58 -0.57
C THR A 235 -16.34 12.50 0.94
N MET A 236 -15.96 13.53 1.69
CA MET A 236 -16.15 13.56 3.15
C MET A 236 -17.54 13.10 3.62
N ASN A 237 -18.60 13.40 2.87
CA ASN A 237 -19.99 13.04 3.21
C ASN A 237 -20.37 11.59 2.87
N THR A 238 -19.51 10.86 2.17
CA THR A 238 -19.75 9.49 1.70
C THR A 238 -18.59 8.54 2.00
N LEU A 239 -17.61 8.95 2.83
CA LEU A 239 -16.45 8.12 3.20
C LEU A 239 -16.84 6.87 4.00
N ASP A 240 -17.96 6.90 4.71
CA ASP A 240 -18.57 5.73 5.37
C ASP A 240 -18.87 4.59 4.39
N ARG A 241 -18.99 4.91 3.10
CA ARG A 241 -19.21 3.93 2.01
C ARG A 241 -17.92 3.34 1.45
N PHE A 242 -16.75 3.62 2.05
CA PHE A 242 -15.49 3.01 1.62
C PHE A 242 -15.56 1.49 1.58
N LYS A 243 -16.19 0.85 2.58
CA LYS A 243 -16.43 -0.61 2.59
C LYS A 243 -17.08 -1.14 1.32
N CYS A 244 -17.95 -0.34 0.69
CA CYS A 244 -18.67 -0.71 -0.51
C CYS A 244 -17.81 -0.63 -1.77
N ASN A 245 -16.72 0.15 -1.76
CA ASN A 245 -15.77 0.23 -2.87
C ASN A 245 -14.52 -0.63 -2.64
N ALA A 246 -14.20 -0.96 -1.38
CA ALA A 246 -12.98 -1.68 -1.00
C ALA A 246 -13.14 -3.20 -0.92
N LEU A 247 -14.36 -3.71 -0.71
CA LEU A 247 -14.69 -5.13 -0.89
C LEU A 247 -14.91 -5.39 -2.38
N LEU A 248 -13.85 -5.77 -3.07
CA LEU A 248 -13.83 -6.01 -4.50
C LEU A 248 -14.31 -7.42 -4.80
N GLU A 249 -15.06 -7.58 -5.89
CA GLU A 249 -15.43 -8.92 -6.36
C GLU A 249 -14.18 -9.63 -6.91
N PRO A 250 -13.74 -10.75 -6.31
CA PRO A 250 -12.52 -11.42 -6.74
C PRO A 250 -12.67 -11.93 -8.16
N GLN A 251 -11.76 -11.52 -9.04
CA GLN A 251 -11.83 -11.93 -10.43
C GLN A 251 -10.89 -13.09 -10.69
N GLN A 252 -11.45 -14.25 -11.03
CA GLN A 252 -10.64 -15.43 -11.38
C GLN A 252 -10.20 -15.45 -12.85
N SER A 253 -10.45 -14.36 -13.58
CA SER A 253 -10.06 -14.29 -15.00
C SER A 253 -8.53 -14.31 -15.10
N TYR A 254 -8.03 -14.93 -16.16
CA TYR A 254 -6.59 -14.97 -16.44
C TYR A 254 -5.97 -13.56 -16.41
N GLN A 255 -6.66 -12.59 -17.00
CA GLN A 255 -6.21 -11.21 -17.13
C GLN A 255 -6.18 -10.47 -15.79
N ALA A 256 -7.13 -10.77 -14.90
CA ALA A 256 -7.23 -10.14 -13.60
C ALA A 256 -6.23 -10.67 -12.58
N ASN A 257 -5.78 -11.93 -12.72
CA ASN A 257 -4.72 -12.51 -11.87
C ASN A 257 -3.30 -12.06 -12.27
N ILE A 258 -3.16 -11.16 -13.27
CA ILE A 258 -1.87 -10.51 -13.53
C ILE A 258 -1.90 -9.22 -12.72
N GLU A 259 -1.29 -9.25 -11.54
CA GLU A 259 -1.30 -8.15 -10.57
C GLU A 259 -0.50 -6.94 -11.08
N GLN A 260 -1.15 -6.04 -11.83
CA GLN A 260 -0.51 -4.91 -12.51
C GLN A 260 -0.86 -3.59 -11.82
N GLY A 261 -0.73 -3.54 -10.49
CA GLY A 261 -1.13 -2.38 -9.69
C GLY A 261 -0.49 -1.08 -10.16
N LEU A 262 0.80 -1.07 -10.48
CA LEU A 262 1.48 0.15 -10.94
C LEU A 262 0.88 0.67 -12.25
N LYS A 263 0.63 -0.22 -13.22
CA LYS A 263 -0.02 0.12 -14.48
C LYS A 263 -1.46 0.54 -14.29
N ALA A 264 -2.22 -0.19 -13.48
CA ALA A 264 -3.62 0.12 -13.20
C ALA A 264 -3.76 1.50 -12.56
N SER A 265 -2.88 1.83 -11.61
CA SER A 265 -2.83 3.16 -10.99
C SER A 265 -2.56 4.27 -12.00
N TRP A 266 -1.64 4.04 -12.95
CA TRP A 266 -1.40 5.00 -14.02
C TRP A 266 -2.62 5.14 -14.93
N LEU A 267 -3.21 4.04 -15.40
CA LEU A 267 -4.41 4.09 -16.27
C LEU A 267 -5.62 4.76 -15.60
N ALA A 268 -5.68 4.72 -14.28
CA ALA A 268 -6.72 5.37 -13.49
C ALA A 268 -6.55 6.90 -13.40
N LEU A 269 -5.31 7.39 -13.57
CA LEU A 269 -4.90 8.78 -13.34
C LEU A 269 -4.41 9.50 -14.60
N ASP A 270 -4.11 8.77 -15.67
CA ASP A 270 -3.58 9.30 -16.92
C ASP A 270 -4.63 10.16 -17.64
N PRO A 271 -4.42 11.50 -17.76
CA PRO A 271 -5.36 12.38 -18.44
C PRO A 271 -5.51 12.07 -19.94
N ALA A 272 -4.52 11.41 -20.54
CA ALA A 272 -4.54 10.93 -21.93
C ALA A 272 -4.86 9.43 -22.04
N GLY A 273 -5.13 8.77 -20.91
CA GLY A 273 -5.39 7.35 -20.82
C GLY A 273 -6.82 6.96 -21.18
N PRO A 274 -7.24 5.73 -20.84
CA PRO A 274 -8.56 5.21 -21.20
C PRO A 274 -9.73 5.84 -20.42
N ASN A 275 -9.46 6.57 -19.33
CA ASN A 275 -10.48 7.13 -18.44
C ASN A 275 -10.38 8.68 -18.29
N PRO A 276 -10.29 9.48 -19.37
CA PRO A 276 -9.94 10.90 -19.28
C PRO A 276 -10.98 11.73 -18.51
N ASP A 277 -12.27 11.43 -18.68
CA ASP A 277 -13.36 12.12 -17.97
C ASP A 277 -13.37 11.81 -16.47
N GLN A 278 -12.98 10.58 -16.09
CA GLN A 278 -12.80 10.18 -14.69
C GLN A 278 -11.70 11.02 -14.06
N VAL A 279 -10.53 11.05 -14.69
CA VAL A 279 -9.36 11.81 -14.23
C VAL A 279 -9.71 13.29 -14.07
N LYS A 280 -10.33 13.90 -15.08
CA LYS A 280 -10.76 15.30 -15.06
C LYS A 280 -11.71 15.62 -13.90
N SER A 281 -12.59 14.67 -13.54
CA SER A 281 -13.53 14.85 -12.42
C SER A 281 -12.90 14.63 -11.06
N PHE A 282 -11.87 13.79 -10.98
CA PHE A 282 -11.25 13.32 -9.74
C PHE A 282 -10.08 14.19 -9.31
N LEU A 283 -9.04 14.32 -10.15
CA LEU A 283 -7.80 15.00 -9.82
C LEU A 283 -7.99 16.52 -9.74
N ARG A 284 -7.82 17.08 -8.54
CA ARG A 284 -7.77 18.52 -8.31
C ARG A 284 -6.34 19.02 -8.52
N LYS A 285 -6.21 20.23 -9.06
CA LYS A 285 -4.89 20.81 -9.38
C LYS A 285 -4.02 21.01 -8.13
N ASP A 286 -4.62 21.54 -7.07
CA ASP A 286 -3.88 21.98 -5.88
C ASP A 286 -3.91 20.99 -4.71
N ALA A 287 -4.68 19.90 -4.83
CA ALA A 287 -4.75 18.83 -3.83
C ALA A 287 -3.47 17.98 -3.78
N TYR A 288 -3.17 17.44 -2.61
CA TYR A 288 -2.24 16.32 -2.49
C TYR A 288 -2.87 15.08 -3.14
N LEU A 289 -2.10 14.36 -3.94
CA LEU A 289 -2.47 13.05 -4.46
C LEU A 289 -1.79 11.98 -3.61
N VAL A 290 -2.58 11.09 -3.02
CA VAL A 290 -2.09 9.94 -2.26
C VAL A 290 -2.45 8.67 -3.01
N VAL A 291 -1.46 7.93 -3.48
CA VAL A 291 -1.67 6.62 -4.14
C VAL A 291 -1.30 5.54 -3.14
N VAL A 292 -2.29 4.70 -2.78
CA VAL A 292 -2.11 3.61 -1.81
C VAL A 292 -2.28 2.28 -2.53
N PHE A 293 -1.25 1.44 -2.54
CA PHE A 293 -1.31 0.07 -3.06
C PHE A 293 -1.57 -0.91 -1.93
N VAL A 294 -2.45 -1.88 -2.13
CA VAL A 294 -2.75 -2.94 -1.15
C VAL A 294 -2.79 -4.27 -1.88
N THR A 295 -1.81 -5.15 -1.65
CA THR A 295 -1.67 -6.43 -2.37
C THR A 295 -0.80 -7.41 -1.60
N ASP A 296 -1.14 -8.70 -1.70
CA ASP A 296 -0.36 -9.81 -1.15
C ASP A 296 0.69 -10.35 -2.13
N GLU A 297 0.86 -9.74 -3.30
CA GLU A 297 1.75 -10.16 -4.38
C GLU A 297 2.65 -9.00 -4.90
N ASP A 298 3.63 -9.34 -5.75
CA ASP A 298 4.49 -8.33 -6.40
C ASP A 298 3.87 -7.80 -7.69
N ASP A 299 4.27 -6.59 -8.12
CA ASP A 299 3.74 -5.96 -9.32
C ASP A 299 4.23 -6.64 -10.62
N CYS A 300 3.31 -7.22 -11.37
CA CYS A 300 3.52 -7.77 -12.71
C CYS A 300 3.31 -6.73 -13.82
N SER A 301 3.44 -5.42 -13.62
CA SER A 301 3.06 -4.40 -14.63
C SER A 301 3.81 -4.54 -15.96
N ILE A 302 3.15 -5.17 -16.93
CA ILE A 302 3.74 -5.53 -18.22
C ILE A 302 3.93 -4.30 -19.10
N ASP A 303 5.12 -4.20 -19.68
CA ASP A 303 5.47 -3.20 -20.66
C ASP A 303 4.63 -3.36 -21.94
N THR A 304 3.91 -2.30 -22.28
CA THR A 304 3.00 -2.25 -23.43
C THR A 304 3.69 -2.46 -24.78
N ARG A 305 5.01 -2.26 -24.89
CA ARG A 305 5.80 -2.60 -26.08
C ARG A 305 5.84 -4.10 -26.33
N PHE A 306 5.66 -4.90 -25.27
CA PHE A 306 5.67 -6.37 -25.28
C PHE A 306 4.27 -6.97 -25.07
N ALA A 307 3.29 -6.16 -24.67
CA ALA A 307 1.88 -6.42 -24.98
C ALA A 307 1.63 -6.06 -26.46
N SER A 308 2.27 -6.78 -27.38
CA SER A 308 2.27 -6.36 -28.77
C SER A 308 0.86 -6.40 -29.39
N PRO A 309 0.49 -5.38 -30.18
CA PRO A 309 -0.56 -5.45 -31.20
C PRO A 309 -0.41 -6.63 -32.19
N ASN A 310 0.72 -7.33 -32.18
CA ASN A 310 0.99 -8.50 -33.03
C ASN A 310 0.39 -9.81 -32.50
N PHE A 311 -0.36 -9.79 -31.40
CA PHE A 311 -1.28 -10.89 -31.07
C PHE A 311 -2.67 -10.69 -31.65
N THR A 312 -2.88 -9.65 -32.47
CA THR A 312 -4.08 -9.59 -33.29
C THR A 312 -4.08 -10.69 -34.32
N CYS A 313 -5.19 -11.40 -34.41
CA CYS A 313 -5.34 -12.56 -35.27
C CYS A 313 -6.61 -12.42 -36.08
N ASN A 314 -6.62 -12.88 -37.32
CA ASN A 314 -7.85 -12.97 -38.10
C ASN A 314 -8.49 -14.36 -37.90
N GLU A 315 -7.65 -15.37 -37.77
CA GLU A 315 -7.99 -16.79 -37.65
C GLU A 315 -7.02 -17.54 -36.72
N ASN A 316 -7.40 -18.73 -36.25
CA ASN A 316 -6.63 -19.45 -35.24
C ASN A 316 -5.19 -19.75 -35.67
N LYS A 317 -4.94 -20.00 -36.96
CA LYS A 317 -3.60 -20.30 -37.49
C LYS A 317 -2.63 -19.11 -37.42
N ASP A 318 -3.13 -17.89 -37.26
CA ASP A 318 -2.31 -16.71 -37.04
C ASP A 318 -1.71 -16.72 -35.62
N CYS A 319 -2.23 -17.60 -34.75
CA CYS A 319 -1.81 -17.68 -33.37
C CYS A 319 -0.62 -18.60 -33.16
N PRO A 320 0.45 -18.07 -32.54
CA PRO A 320 1.53 -18.89 -32.03
C PRO A 320 0.94 -20.00 -31.13
N GLY A 321 1.11 -21.28 -31.50
CA GLY A 321 0.66 -22.44 -30.70
C GLY A 321 -0.66 -23.07 -31.14
N TYR A 322 -1.22 -22.67 -32.27
CA TYR A 322 -2.43 -23.27 -32.84
C TYR A 322 -2.23 -24.73 -33.31
N GLU A 323 -1.10 -25.03 -33.97
CA GLU A 323 -0.84 -26.38 -34.50
C GLU A 323 -0.71 -27.43 -33.38
N SER A 324 -0.31 -27.03 -32.18
CA SER A 324 -0.27 -27.85 -30.97
C SER A 324 -1.59 -27.83 -30.17
N GLY A 325 -2.62 -27.12 -30.64
CA GLY A 325 -3.91 -26.96 -29.97
C GLY A 325 -3.89 -26.07 -28.72
N GLN A 326 -2.82 -25.29 -28.53
CA GLN A 326 -2.54 -24.53 -27.31
C GLN A 326 -3.01 -23.07 -27.38
N ALA A 327 -3.38 -22.58 -28.56
CA ALA A 327 -3.90 -21.23 -28.77
C ALA A 327 -5.05 -21.18 -29.79
N VAL A 328 -5.99 -20.27 -29.57
CA VAL A 328 -7.15 -20.01 -30.42
C VAL A 328 -7.35 -18.50 -30.58
N CYS A 329 -7.63 -18.07 -31.80
CA CYS A 329 -7.97 -16.69 -32.09
C CYS A 329 -9.41 -16.40 -31.64
N LYS A 330 -9.57 -15.49 -30.68
CA LYS A 330 -10.89 -15.09 -30.19
C LYS A 330 -11.04 -13.59 -30.25
N THR A 331 -12.27 -13.13 -30.51
CA THR A 331 -12.61 -11.71 -30.38
C THR A 331 -12.36 -11.31 -28.93
N ASP A 332 -11.46 -10.36 -28.74
CA ASP A 332 -11.25 -9.75 -27.44
C ASP A 332 -12.32 -8.69 -27.24
N MET A 333 -13.32 -9.01 -26.40
CA MET A 333 -14.45 -8.11 -26.17
C MET A 333 -14.01 -6.81 -25.48
N HIS A 334 -12.89 -6.81 -24.77
CA HIS A 334 -12.43 -5.70 -23.98
C HIS A 334 -11.74 -4.62 -24.83
N PHE A 335 -10.77 -5.02 -25.65
CA PHE A 335 -10.11 -4.14 -26.62
C PHE A 335 -11.08 -3.68 -27.71
N SER A 336 -12.06 -4.53 -28.05
CA SER A 336 -13.10 -4.16 -29.01
C SER A 336 -14.00 -3.03 -28.51
N GLN A 337 -14.26 -2.98 -27.21
CA GLN A 337 -15.01 -1.91 -26.57
C GLN A 337 -14.18 -0.62 -26.43
N MET A 338 -12.88 -0.72 -26.12
CA MET A 338 -12.01 0.45 -25.98
C MET A 338 -11.68 1.15 -27.31
N SER A 339 -11.47 0.39 -28.37
CA SER A 339 -11.01 0.92 -29.67
C SER A 339 -12.15 1.25 -30.64
N GLY A 340 -13.39 0.84 -30.33
CA GLY A 340 -14.52 0.88 -31.25
C GLY A 340 -14.36 -0.01 -32.49
N LYS A 341 -13.35 -0.89 -32.51
CA LYS A 341 -13.04 -1.81 -33.60
C LYS A 341 -13.05 -3.23 -33.07
N GLN A 342 -13.67 -4.16 -33.80
CA GLN A 342 -13.60 -5.57 -33.42
C GLN A 342 -12.16 -6.07 -33.55
N ILE A 343 -11.51 -6.29 -32.41
CA ILE A 343 -10.13 -6.77 -32.32
C ILE A 343 -10.18 -8.21 -31.82
N LYS A 344 -9.52 -9.09 -32.55
CA LYS A 344 -9.36 -10.50 -32.20
C LYS A 344 -7.94 -10.73 -31.74
N LEU A 345 -7.77 -11.41 -30.61
CA LEU A 345 -6.48 -11.74 -30.02
C LEU A 345 -6.26 -13.25 -29.92
N CYS A 346 -5.02 -13.67 -30.02
CA CYS A 346 -4.63 -15.05 -29.76
C CYS A 346 -4.73 -15.38 -28.28
N HIS A 347 -5.61 -16.31 -27.94
CA HIS A 347 -5.83 -16.83 -26.60
C HIS A 347 -5.21 -18.21 -26.49
N GLY A 348 -4.14 -18.34 -25.72
CA GLY A 348 -3.54 -19.64 -25.40
C GLY A 348 -3.28 -19.79 -23.90
N ILE A 349 -2.87 -21.01 -23.50
CA ILE A 349 -2.46 -21.27 -22.11
C ILE A 349 -1.10 -20.59 -21.90
N ILE A 350 -1.08 -19.31 -21.53
CA ILE A 350 0.05 -18.80 -20.76
C ILE A 350 -0.01 -19.58 -19.44
N LYS A 351 1.00 -20.42 -19.20
CA LYS A 351 0.97 -21.35 -18.06
C LYS A 351 0.84 -20.58 -16.75
N LYS A 352 0.10 -21.17 -15.81
CA LYS A 352 0.01 -20.76 -14.39
C LYS A 352 1.39 -20.52 -13.74
N ASP A 353 2.46 -21.06 -14.32
CA ASP A 353 3.83 -20.88 -13.84
C ASP A 353 4.43 -19.48 -14.10
N TYR A 354 3.84 -18.65 -14.99
CA TYR A 354 4.33 -17.28 -15.26
C TYR A 354 4.11 -16.37 -14.04
N TYR A 355 2.97 -16.57 -13.38
CA TYR A 355 2.47 -15.81 -12.23
C TYR A 355 3.35 -15.93 -11.00
N ASN A 356 3.74 -17.17 -10.67
CA ASN A 356 4.61 -17.48 -9.54
C ASN A 356 6.06 -16.98 -9.73
N SER A 357 6.35 -16.32 -10.86
CA SER A 357 7.69 -15.89 -11.27
C SER A 357 7.75 -14.44 -11.75
N CYS A 358 6.66 -13.65 -11.68
CA CYS A 358 6.72 -12.20 -11.99
C CYS A 358 7.76 -11.47 -11.14
N SER A 359 7.84 -11.79 -9.85
CA SER A 359 8.86 -11.27 -8.93
C SER A 359 10.30 -11.62 -9.33
N LEU A 360 10.47 -12.55 -10.28
CA LEU A 360 11.76 -12.92 -10.87
C LEU A 360 12.00 -12.23 -12.22
N LEU A 361 10.98 -11.61 -12.82
CA LEU A 361 11.12 -10.87 -14.07
C LEU A 361 11.77 -9.51 -13.81
N GLY A 362 12.88 -9.24 -14.49
CA GLY A 362 13.55 -7.95 -14.41
C GLY A 362 12.84 -6.86 -15.22
N ASP A 363 13.11 -5.61 -14.86
CA ASP A 363 12.70 -4.42 -15.60
C ASP A 363 13.16 -4.47 -17.06
N PHE A 364 12.33 -3.93 -17.96
CA PHE A 364 12.74 -3.68 -19.33
C PHE A 364 13.81 -2.58 -19.40
N GLN A 365 15.02 -2.95 -19.81
CA GLN A 365 16.11 -1.98 -19.96
C GLN A 365 16.23 -1.44 -21.41
N SER A 366 16.21 -2.32 -22.42
CA SER A 366 16.28 -1.93 -23.84
C SER A 366 15.90 -3.09 -24.78
N LEU A 367 15.69 -2.80 -26.07
CA LEU A 367 15.39 -3.82 -27.07
C LEU A 367 16.57 -4.77 -27.32
N GLU A 368 17.81 -4.26 -27.27
CA GLU A 368 19.05 -5.06 -27.30
C GLU A 368 19.18 -5.95 -26.04
N HIS A 369 18.82 -5.43 -24.86
CA HIS A 369 18.77 -6.18 -23.61
C HIS A 369 17.67 -7.25 -23.58
N HIS A 370 16.51 -6.99 -24.20
CA HIS A 370 15.49 -8.01 -24.38
C HIS A 370 16.01 -9.13 -25.28
N ASN A 371 16.62 -8.80 -26.42
CA ASN A 371 17.27 -9.75 -27.34
C ASN A 371 18.35 -10.62 -26.66
N CYS A 372 18.92 -10.19 -25.52
CA CYS A 372 19.85 -10.96 -24.71
C CYS A 372 19.22 -12.17 -23.99
N SER A 373 17.96 -12.07 -23.56
CA SER A 373 17.19 -13.23 -23.08
C SER A 373 16.95 -14.27 -24.20
N TYR A 374 17.24 -13.91 -25.46
CA TYR A 374 17.14 -14.74 -26.67
C TYR A 374 18.50 -15.01 -27.33
N ASP A 375 19.62 -14.78 -26.62
CA ASP A 375 21.01 -15.03 -27.09
C ASP A 375 21.50 -14.16 -28.29
N LEU A 376 20.82 -13.05 -28.61
CA LEU A 376 21.11 -12.28 -29.84
C LEU A 376 21.78 -10.90 -29.65
N GLY A 377 22.13 -10.46 -28.43
CA GLY A 377 22.73 -9.12 -28.26
C GLY A 377 23.04 -8.64 -26.84
N CYS A 378 23.61 -9.49 -25.99
CA CYS A 378 23.84 -9.15 -24.58
C CYS A 378 24.87 -8.03 -24.34
N LYS A 379 24.56 -7.13 -23.39
CA LYS A 379 25.53 -6.22 -22.77
C LYS A 379 26.65 -7.03 -22.13
N ASP A 380 27.89 -6.64 -22.42
CA ASP A 380 29.06 -7.23 -21.79
C ASP A 380 29.11 -6.87 -20.30
N CYS A 381 29.52 -7.84 -19.50
CA CYS A 381 29.74 -7.68 -18.08
C CYS A 381 31.00 -8.41 -17.64
N SER A 382 31.57 -7.91 -16.57
CA SER A 382 32.67 -8.51 -15.82
C SER A 382 32.18 -9.07 -14.48
N ALA A 383 31.16 -8.45 -13.89
CA ALA A 383 30.56 -8.83 -12.61
C ALA A 383 29.04 -8.57 -12.61
N ASP A 384 28.34 -9.13 -11.63
CA ASP A 384 26.88 -9.00 -11.50
C ASP A 384 26.44 -7.55 -11.33
N GLU A 385 27.28 -6.71 -10.71
CA GLU A 385 26.98 -5.28 -10.51
C GLU A 385 26.84 -4.51 -11.83
N ASP A 386 27.44 -5.02 -12.92
CA ASP A 386 27.38 -4.39 -14.25
C ASP A 386 25.98 -4.51 -14.91
N CYS A 387 25.11 -5.37 -14.36
CA CYS A 387 23.87 -5.83 -15.00
C CYS A 387 22.58 -5.24 -14.40
N GLY A 388 22.66 -4.60 -13.23
CA GLY A 388 21.50 -4.07 -12.52
C GLY A 388 20.68 -5.11 -11.75
N TYR A 389 19.69 -4.66 -10.98
CA TYR A 389 18.88 -5.48 -10.08
C TYR A 389 18.10 -6.57 -10.82
N GLY A 390 18.13 -7.82 -10.33
CA GLY A 390 17.45 -8.98 -10.94
C GLY A 390 18.25 -9.69 -12.05
N TRP A 391 19.51 -9.30 -12.29
CA TRP A 391 20.39 -9.86 -13.32
C TRP A 391 21.79 -10.22 -12.77
N TYR A 392 22.47 -11.16 -13.41
CA TYR A 392 23.83 -11.59 -13.07
C TYR A 392 24.70 -11.76 -14.32
N CYS A 393 26.01 -11.70 -14.15
CA CYS A 393 26.96 -11.88 -15.21
C CYS A 393 27.23 -13.37 -15.46
N LYS A 394 26.93 -13.84 -16.67
CA LYS A 394 27.20 -15.22 -17.07
C LYS A 394 27.88 -15.26 -18.43
N SER A 395 29.07 -15.86 -18.46
CA SER A 395 29.89 -15.98 -19.68
C SER A 395 30.17 -14.61 -20.33
N GLY A 396 30.44 -13.59 -19.50
CA GLY A 396 30.75 -12.23 -19.94
C GLY A 396 29.53 -11.42 -20.40
N LYS A 397 28.32 -11.94 -20.23
CA LYS A 397 27.06 -11.32 -20.68
C LYS A 397 26.05 -11.24 -19.53
N CYS A 398 25.36 -10.11 -19.40
CA CYS A 398 24.30 -9.95 -18.39
C CYS A 398 23.12 -10.87 -18.69
N ARG A 399 22.68 -11.68 -17.72
CA ARG A 399 21.54 -12.62 -17.82
C ARG A 399 20.56 -12.40 -16.67
N PRO A 400 19.25 -12.61 -16.86
CA PRO A 400 18.31 -12.46 -15.76
C PRO A 400 18.50 -13.62 -14.78
N TYR A 401 18.28 -13.38 -13.47
CA TYR A 401 18.31 -14.42 -12.44
C TYR A 401 17.21 -15.50 -12.60
N ILE A 402 16.26 -15.26 -13.51
CA ILE A 402 15.20 -16.20 -13.88
C ILE A 402 15.83 -17.55 -14.24
N TYR A 403 15.24 -18.61 -13.69
CA TYR A 403 15.42 -20.01 -14.05
C TYR A 403 16.02 -20.23 -15.44
N GLY A 404 17.01 -21.14 -15.51
CA GLY A 404 17.73 -21.46 -16.74
C GLY A 404 16.83 -21.62 -17.97
N LEU A 405 17.43 -21.36 -19.14
CA LEU A 405 16.90 -21.53 -20.50
C LEU A 405 15.79 -22.59 -20.69
N PRO A 406 15.80 -23.78 -20.05
CA PRO A 406 14.70 -24.74 -20.18
C PRO A 406 13.32 -24.21 -19.74
N ASN A 407 13.23 -23.37 -18.69
CA ASN A 407 11.93 -22.87 -18.22
C ASN A 407 11.43 -21.69 -19.07
N ILE A 408 12.33 -20.79 -19.48
CA ILE A 408 12.04 -19.74 -20.47
C ILE A 408 11.51 -20.34 -21.78
N ALA A 409 12.13 -21.42 -22.26
CA ALA A 409 11.65 -22.16 -23.43
C ALA A 409 10.24 -22.77 -23.26
N THR A 410 9.80 -23.05 -22.02
CA THR A 410 8.43 -23.53 -21.75
C THR A 410 7.38 -22.41 -21.70
N PHE A 411 7.79 -21.16 -21.47
CA PHE A 411 6.96 -19.96 -21.61
C PHE A 411 6.90 -19.46 -23.06
N GLN A 412 7.93 -19.78 -23.85
CA GLN A 412 8.02 -19.56 -25.29
C GLN A 412 7.36 -20.71 -26.06
N ASN A 413 6.08 -21.01 -25.79
CA ASN A 413 5.35 -21.95 -26.64
C ASN A 413 4.29 -21.24 -27.48
N PRO A 414 4.53 -21.05 -28.79
CA PRO A 414 5.66 -21.56 -29.56
C PRO A 414 6.89 -20.65 -29.44
N PRO A 415 8.06 -21.16 -29.86
CA PRO A 415 9.31 -20.40 -29.89
C PRO A 415 9.16 -19.09 -30.67
N GLY A 416 9.57 -17.96 -30.07
CA GLY A 416 9.44 -16.62 -30.66
C GLY A 416 8.41 -15.71 -29.96
N THR A 417 7.63 -16.23 -29.00
CA THR A 417 6.77 -15.42 -28.13
C THR A 417 7.60 -14.47 -27.25
N PRO A 418 7.31 -13.15 -27.21
CA PRO A 418 8.00 -12.22 -26.33
C PRO A 418 7.80 -12.60 -24.86
N ILE A 419 8.89 -12.79 -24.12
CA ILE A 419 8.89 -12.79 -22.65
C ILE A 419 8.43 -11.40 -22.23
N HIS A 420 7.31 -11.27 -21.52
CA HIS A 420 6.86 -9.93 -21.17
C HIS A 420 7.86 -9.32 -20.18
N ALA A 421 8.53 -8.25 -20.61
CA ALA A 421 9.35 -7.45 -19.72
C ALA A 421 8.41 -6.54 -18.91
N LEU A 422 8.78 -6.26 -17.66
CA LEU A 422 8.04 -5.33 -16.82
C LEU A 422 8.39 -3.90 -17.20
N THR A 423 7.41 -3.00 -17.16
CA THR A 423 7.67 -1.57 -17.30
C THR A 423 8.55 -1.13 -16.13
N PRO A 424 9.64 -0.37 -16.35
CA PRO A 424 10.50 0.10 -15.27
C PRO A 424 9.73 0.86 -14.19
N VAL A 425 10.02 0.58 -12.92
CA VAL A 425 9.38 1.29 -11.79
C VAL A 425 9.65 2.80 -11.85
N ALA A 426 10.84 3.19 -12.31
CA ALA A 426 11.22 4.58 -12.53
C ALA A 426 10.31 5.33 -13.52
N GLU A 427 9.68 4.62 -14.45
CA GLU A 427 8.71 5.20 -15.38
C GLU A 427 7.42 5.57 -14.65
N TYR A 428 6.89 4.69 -13.79
CA TYR A 428 5.72 4.99 -12.96
C TYR A 428 5.99 6.11 -11.95
N TYR A 429 7.18 6.10 -11.33
CA TYR A 429 7.64 7.20 -10.47
C TYR A 429 7.55 8.55 -11.20
N SER A 430 8.12 8.63 -12.41
CA SER A 430 8.14 9.86 -13.21
C SER A 430 6.73 10.29 -13.62
N ARG A 431 5.91 9.34 -14.06
CA ARG A 431 4.52 9.54 -14.47
C ARG A 431 3.66 10.09 -13.34
N LEU A 432 3.69 9.47 -12.16
CA LEU A 432 2.89 9.90 -11.01
C LEU A 432 3.27 11.31 -10.55
N ARG A 433 4.58 11.61 -10.47
CA ARG A 433 5.07 12.95 -10.13
C ARG A 433 4.62 14.03 -11.12
N SER A 434 4.48 13.68 -12.40
CA SER A 434 4.03 14.61 -13.44
C SER A 434 2.55 15.04 -13.33
N LEU A 435 1.74 14.33 -12.53
CA LEU A 435 0.31 14.63 -12.36
C LEU A 435 0.05 15.94 -11.61
N LYS A 436 1.05 16.47 -10.91
CA LYS A 436 0.97 17.70 -10.13
C LYS A 436 2.08 18.66 -10.57
N SER A 437 1.78 19.95 -10.55
CA SER A 437 2.79 20.99 -10.83
C SER A 437 3.88 21.03 -9.77
N ASP A 438 3.52 20.70 -8.53
CA ASP A 438 4.44 20.44 -7.43
C ASP A 438 4.53 18.93 -7.18
N PRO A 439 5.64 18.26 -7.56
CA PRO A 439 5.81 16.84 -7.33
C PRO A 439 5.84 16.42 -5.86
N ALA A 440 6.07 17.35 -4.92
CA ALA A 440 6.04 17.06 -3.49
C ALA A 440 4.61 16.82 -2.97
N LYS A 441 3.60 17.18 -3.75
CA LYS A 441 2.18 16.88 -3.47
C LYS A 441 1.76 15.47 -3.90
N VAL A 442 2.69 14.64 -4.37
CA VAL A 442 2.41 13.24 -4.72
C VAL A 442 3.02 12.35 -3.65
N LEU A 443 2.16 11.68 -2.88
CA LEU A 443 2.52 10.74 -1.83
C LEU A 443 2.19 9.33 -2.31
N VAL A 444 3.09 8.38 -2.04
CA VAL A 444 2.89 6.97 -2.36
C VAL A 444 3.02 6.14 -1.10
N ALA A 445 2.03 5.29 -0.86
CA ALA A 445 2.07 4.30 0.19
C ALA A 445 1.81 2.90 -0.36
N THR A 446 2.45 1.90 0.22
CA THR A 446 2.29 0.50 -0.19
C THR A 446 2.05 -0.34 1.05
N ILE A 447 0.96 -1.09 1.07
CA ILE A 447 0.65 -2.11 2.06
C ILE A 447 0.84 -3.46 1.38
N ILE A 448 2.00 -4.06 1.62
CA ILE A 448 2.48 -5.24 0.89
C ILE A 448 3.16 -6.20 1.85
N GLY A 449 3.51 -7.41 1.39
CA GLY A 449 4.48 -8.21 2.12
C GLY A 449 5.87 -7.59 2.01
N ASP A 450 6.45 -7.14 3.13
CA ASP A 450 7.81 -6.56 3.16
C ASP A 450 8.80 -7.38 4.00
N GLY A 451 8.31 -8.40 4.69
CA GLY A 451 9.09 -9.16 5.66
C GLY A 451 9.14 -8.44 7.01
N ILE A 452 8.81 -9.19 8.06
CA ILE A 452 8.66 -8.71 9.44
C ILE A 452 7.52 -7.67 9.61
N PRO A 453 6.46 -7.97 10.39
CA PRO A 453 5.48 -6.95 10.75
C PRO A 453 6.15 -5.85 11.54
N LYS A 454 6.09 -4.60 11.05
CA LYS A 454 6.23 -3.44 11.94
C LYS A 454 5.09 -3.50 12.95
N GLY A 455 5.37 -3.97 14.17
CA GLY A 455 4.38 -4.06 15.23
C GLY A 455 4.35 -5.41 15.92
N GLU A 456 4.93 -5.40 17.12
CA GLU A 456 4.65 -6.26 18.27
C GLU A 456 5.13 -7.71 18.24
N GLY A 457 6.33 -7.88 18.78
CA GLY A 457 6.45 -8.62 20.03
C GLY A 457 6.78 -10.10 19.88
N SER A 458 8.07 -10.39 19.81
CA SER A 458 8.60 -11.66 20.29
C SER A 458 8.24 -11.82 21.78
N LYS A 459 7.06 -12.37 22.06
CA LYS A 459 6.77 -12.91 23.39
C LYS A 459 7.82 -13.96 23.68
N LYS A 460 8.51 -13.74 24.79
CA LYS A 460 9.45 -14.62 25.48
C LYS A 460 9.19 -16.10 25.16
N ASP A 461 10.23 -16.77 24.67
CA ASP A 461 10.45 -18.23 24.73
C ASP A 461 10.08 -19.11 23.52
N LYS A 462 9.88 -18.57 22.32
CA LYS A 462 10.04 -19.39 21.09
C LYS A 462 10.77 -18.57 20.03
N GLU A 463 11.82 -19.14 19.46
CA GLU A 463 12.46 -18.62 18.25
C GLU A 463 11.35 -18.21 17.27
N GLU A 464 11.19 -16.92 16.99
CA GLU A 464 10.51 -16.55 15.77
C GLU A 464 11.21 -17.32 14.65
N PRO A 465 10.48 -18.04 13.78
CA PRO A 465 11.10 -18.68 12.63
C PRO A 465 11.67 -17.55 11.79
N SER A 466 12.94 -17.21 12.01
CA SER A 466 13.66 -16.26 11.20
C SER A 466 13.44 -16.70 9.75
N LEU A 467 12.89 -15.82 8.91
CA LEU A 467 12.69 -16.09 7.48
C LEU A 467 14.02 -16.18 6.70
N ILE A 468 15.11 -16.46 7.40
CA ILE A 468 16.45 -16.65 6.87
C ILE A 468 16.89 -18.04 7.30
N SER A 469 17.06 -18.94 6.33
CA SER A 469 17.62 -20.26 6.62
C SER A 469 19.14 -20.21 6.81
N ASN A 470 19.69 -21.21 7.49
CA ASN A 470 21.14 -21.42 7.50
C ASN A 470 21.70 -21.54 6.08
N LYS A 471 20.95 -22.16 5.14
CA LYS A 471 21.34 -22.26 3.73
C LYS A 471 21.49 -20.87 3.09
N CYS A 472 20.62 -19.90 3.41
CA CYS A 472 20.79 -18.51 2.97
C CYS A 472 21.98 -17.82 3.66
N LEU A 473 22.16 -18.00 4.98
CA LEU A 473 23.28 -17.40 5.71
C LEU A 473 24.65 -17.95 5.29
N GLU A 474 24.69 -19.18 4.80
CA GLU A 474 25.90 -19.86 4.31
C GLU A 474 26.16 -19.62 2.82
N ASP A 475 25.18 -19.11 2.06
CA ASP A 475 25.35 -18.78 0.65
C ASP A 475 26.14 -17.47 0.51
N ALA A 476 27.41 -17.60 0.13
CA ALA A 476 28.33 -16.49 -0.05
C ALA A 476 27.92 -15.51 -1.17
N LYS A 477 26.96 -15.88 -2.04
CA LYS A 477 26.43 -15.00 -3.09
C LYS A 477 25.39 -14.01 -2.56
N LEU A 478 24.75 -14.33 -1.43
CA LEU A 478 23.72 -13.48 -0.81
C LEU A 478 24.40 -12.43 0.06
N LYS A 479 24.72 -11.28 -0.54
CA LYS A 479 25.59 -10.25 0.05
C LYS A 479 24.96 -9.65 1.30
N LYS A 480 23.66 -9.36 1.27
CA LYS A 480 22.92 -8.82 2.42
C LYS A 480 22.82 -9.83 3.55
N CYS A 481 22.71 -11.11 3.23
CA CYS A 481 22.82 -12.16 4.26
C CYS A 481 24.23 -12.31 4.85
N GLN A 482 25.29 -12.12 4.05
CA GLN A 482 26.65 -12.06 4.58
C GLN A 482 26.89 -10.82 5.44
N GLU A 483 26.31 -9.68 5.08
CA GLU A 483 26.33 -8.44 5.87
C GLU A 483 25.61 -8.65 7.21
N PHE A 484 24.39 -9.20 7.18
CA PHE A 484 23.62 -9.52 8.38
C PHE A 484 24.40 -10.42 9.34
N LYS A 485 25.06 -11.45 8.81
CA LYS A 485 25.87 -12.35 9.63
C LYS A 485 26.98 -11.60 10.39
N LYS A 486 27.67 -10.67 9.72
CA LYS A 486 28.73 -9.86 10.32
C LYS A 486 28.18 -8.89 11.37
N VAL A 487 27.11 -8.16 11.06
CA VAL A 487 26.49 -7.20 11.98
C VAL A 487 25.95 -7.92 13.21
N LYS A 488 25.31 -9.08 13.03
CA LYS A 488 24.79 -9.92 14.11
C LYS A 488 25.86 -10.41 15.07
N GLU A 489 27.06 -10.73 14.60
CA GLU A 489 28.18 -11.17 15.46
C GLU A 489 28.66 -10.06 16.43
N GLY A 490 28.52 -8.79 16.03
CA GLY A 490 28.87 -7.63 16.86
C GLY A 490 27.69 -7.00 17.62
N ALA A 491 26.46 -7.46 17.37
CA ALA A 491 25.26 -6.84 17.93
C ALA A 491 25.06 -7.15 19.41
N PRO A 492 24.50 -6.22 20.20
CA PRO A 492 24.08 -6.49 21.57
C PRO A 492 23.12 -7.68 21.65
N ALA A 493 23.25 -8.51 22.70
CA ALA A 493 22.36 -9.65 22.90
C ALA A 493 20.87 -9.26 23.03
N ALA A 494 20.59 -8.00 23.40
CA ALA A 494 19.24 -7.42 23.37
C ALA A 494 18.73 -7.31 21.94
N CYS A 495 19.48 -6.67 21.03
CA CYS A 495 19.12 -6.53 19.61
C CYS A 495 19.02 -7.88 18.87
N ILE A 496 19.80 -8.89 19.26
CA ILE A 496 19.67 -10.23 18.69
C ILE A 496 18.32 -10.88 19.05
N LYS A 497 17.81 -10.59 20.25
CA LYS A 497 16.51 -11.10 20.73
C LYS A 497 15.35 -10.28 20.20
N ASP A 498 15.53 -8.97 20.13
CA ASP A 498 14.54 -8.00 19.69
C ASP A 498 15.20 -6.96 18.77
N PRO A 499 15.29 -7.24 17.46
CA PRO A 499 15.89 -6.31 16.51
C PRO A 499 15.12 -5.00 16.35
N GLU A 500 13.86 -4.95 16.80
CA GLU A 500 13.01 -3.74 16.75
C GLU A 500 13.16 -2.87 18.00
N GLY A 501 13.99 -3.31 18.97
CA GLY A 501 14.29 -2.54 20.17
C GLY A 501 15.02 -1.23 19.84
N GLU A 502 14.88 -0.26 20.74
CA GLU A 502 15.56 1.03 20.65
C GLU A 502 17.09 0.85 20.52
N GLY A 503 17.70 1.47 19.51
CA GLY A 503 19.13 1.37 19.23
C GLY A 503 19.55 0.11 18.45
N CYS A 504 18.59 -0.63 17.88
CA CYS A 504 18.82 -1.83 17.07
C CYS A 504 18.52 -1.64 15.57
N GLU A 505 18.31 -0.39 15.13
CA GLU A 505 17.85 -0.02 13.78
C GLU A 505 18.78 -0.57 12.69
N ASP A 506 20.09 -0.46 12.87
CA ASP A 506 21.08 -0.99 11.91
C ASP A 506 20.98 -2.51 11.76
N LEU A 507 20.74 -3.24 12.86
CA LEU A 507 20.58 -4.70 12.81
C LEU A 507 19.24 -5.07 12.16
N PHE A 508 18.19 -4.30 12.43
CA PHE A 508 16.86 -4.49 11.85
C PHE A 508 16.89 -4.33 10.33
N GLU A 509 17.44 -3.22 9.84
CA GLU A 509 17.57 -2.91 8.41
C GLU A 509 18.30 -4.03 7.67
N VAL A 510 19.48 -4.43 8.14
CA VAL A 510 20.28 -5.47 7.48
C VAL A 510 19.63 -6.86 7.58
N LYS A 511 18.90 -7.16 8.68
CA LYS A 511 18.09 -8.39 8.80
C LYS A 511 16.98 -8.40 7.75
N LEU A 512 16.26 -7.29 7.60
CA LEU A 512 15.17 -7.13 6.65
C LEU A 512 15.67 -7.32 5.21
N GLU A 513 16.77 -6.68 4.85
CA GLU A 513 17.41 -6.85 3.54
C GLU A 513 17.81 -8.30 3.26
N CYS A 514 18.37 -9.01 4.26
CA CYS A 514 18.67 -10.43 4.10
C CYS A 514 17.40 -11.29 3.93
N ILE A 515 16.29 -10.98 4.61
CA ILE A 515 15.01 -11.67 4.39
C ILE A 515 14.54 -11.48 2.95
N ARG A 516 14.54 -10.25 2.45
CA ARG A 516 14.18 -9.91 1.07
C ARG A 516 15.08 -10.66 0.07
N GLU A 517 16.40 -10.60 0.25
CA GLU A 517 17.38 -11.30 -0.60
C GLU A 517 17.19 -12.83 -0.57
N CYS A 518 17.02 -13.41 0.62
CA CYS A 518 16.80 -14.84 0.80
C CYS A 518 15.44 -15.30 0.22
N TYR A 519 14.41 -14.47 0.31
CA TYR A 519 13.13 -14.74 -0.35
C TYR A 519 13.26 -14.77 -1.87
N ILE A 520 13.92 -13.78 -2.49
CA ILE A 520 14.13 -13.75 -3.94
C ILE A 520 14.94 -14.98 -4.37
N ALA A 521 16.00 -15.31 -3.63
CA ALA A 521 16.76 -16.53 -3.85
C ALA A 521 15.89 -17.80 -3.72
N SER A 522 14.95 -17.83 -2.76
CA SER A 522 14.02 -18.94 -2.57
C SER A 522 13.04 -19.11 -3.72
N LYS A 523 12.53 -18.01 -4.28
CA LYS A 523 11.65 -18.02 -5.46
C LYS A 523 12.40 -18.47 -6.71
N GLY A 524 13.73 -18.28 -6.76
CA GLY A 524 14.58 -18.69 -7.88
C GLY A 524 15.22 -20.09 -7.77
N ASP A 525 15.02 -20.85 -6.69
CA ASP A 525 15.73 -22.12 -6.47
C ASP A 525 15.28 -23.23 -7.46
N PRO A 526 16.15 -23.70 -8.38
CA PRO A 526 15.81 -24.72 -9.36
C PRO A 526 15.72 -26.13 -8.78
N GLN A 527 16.23 -26.36 -7.57
CA GLN A 527 16.24 -27.67 -6.93
C GLN A 527 14.95 -27.97 -6.17
N SER A 528 14.06 -26.98 -6.00
CA SER A 528 12.79 -27.17 -5.30
C SER A 528 11.63 -26.34 -5.86
N PRO A 529 11.28 -26.52 -7.15
CA PRO A 529 10.26 -25.71 -7.84
C PRO A 529 8.85 -25.85 -7.25
N THR A 530 8.56 -26.90 -6.47
CA THR A 530 7.28 -27.04 -5.75
C THR A 530 7.26 -26.36 -4.39
N MET A 531 8.42 -26.18 -3.75
CA MET A 531 8.53 -25.48 -2.45
C MET A 531 8.63 -23.97 -2.64
N ALA A 532 9.35 -23.51 -3.68
CA ALA A 532 9.44 -22.10 -4.06
C ALA A 532 8.06 -21.45 -4.28
N LYS A 533 7.06 -22.21 -4.75
CA LYS A 533 5.69 -21.73 -4.96
C LYS A 533 4.95 -21.36 -3.67
N ASN A 534 5.38 -21.91 -2.53
CA ASN A 534 4.74 -21.69 -1.24
C ASN A 534 5.58 -20.78 -0.33
N THR A 535 6.70 -20.22 -0.83
CA THR A 535 7.43 -19.22 -0.06
C THR A 535 6.63 -17.94 0.02
N TYR A 536 6.70 -17.29 1.17
CA TYR A 536 6.14 -15.97 1.45
C TYR A 536 7.14 -15.19 2.32
N VAL A 537 6.98 -13.87 2.42
CA VAL A 537 7.80 -13.03 3.33
C VAL A 537 7.07 -12.62 4.59
N CYS A 538 5.74 -12.70 4.63
CA CYS A 538 5.02 -12.54 5.88
C CYS A 538 3.74 -13.39 5.93
N LEU A 539 3.31 -13.67 7.15
CA LEU A 539 2.09 -14.43 7.45
C LEU A 539 1.40 -13.78 8.65
N SER A 540 0.08 -13.64 8.56
CA SER A 540 -0.78 -13.16 9.62
C SER A 540 -2.04 -14.01 9.72
N PRO A 541 -2.87 -13.80 10.75
CA PRO A 541 -4.19 -14.43 10.82
C PRO A 541 -5.09 -14.08 9.62
N TYR A 542 -4.86 -12.95 8.97
CA TYR A 542 -5.71 -12.46 7.86
C TYR A 542 -5.27 -13.00 6.50
N GLY A 543 -4.02 -13.46 6.39
CA GLY A 543 -3.49 -14.11 5.20
C GLY A 543 -1.96 -14.02 5.13
N GLN A 544 -1.41 -14.31 3.96
CA GLN A 544 0.03 -14.44 3.71
C GLN A 544 0.39 -13.56 2.54
N ALA A 545 1.59 -12.98 2.53
CA ALA A 545 2.01 -12.13 1.42
C ALA A 545 3.41 -12.48 0.90
N ASP A 546 3.53 -12.41 -0.41
CA ASP A 546 4.76 -12.40 -1.18
C ASP A 546 5.46 -11.03 -1.06
N PHE A 547 6.75 -10.99 -1.42
CA PHE A 547 7.53 -9.75 -1.33
C PHE A 547 7.14 -8.81 -2.46
N GLY A 548 6.54 -7.66 -2.13
CA GLY A 548 6.18 -6.62 -3.08
C GLY A 548 7.39 -5.77 -3.51
N SER A 549 8.44 -6.39 -4.05
CA SER A 549 9.73 -5.75 -4.31
C SER A 549 9.65 -4.46 -5.14
N ARG A 550 8.76 -4.43 -6.14
CA ARG A 550 8.59 -3.29 -7.04
C ARG A 550 7.78 -2.17 -6.41
N TYR A 551 6.86 -2.51 -5.51
CA TYR A 551 6.15 -1.54 -4.69
C TYR A 551 7.09 -0.88 -3.68
N VAL A 552 7.96 -1.67 -3.03
CA VAL A 552 9.04 -1.15 -2.16
C VAL A 552 9.91 -0.19 -2.94
N GLN A 553 10.41 -0.61 -4.11
CA GLN A 553 11.24 0.23 -4.97
C GLN A 553 10.52 1.54 -5.32
N LEU A 554 9.24 1.49 -5.68
CA LEU A 554 8.47 2.70 -5.99
C LEU A 554 8.42 3.63 -4.78
N ALA A 555 8.02 3.13 -3.61
CA ALA A 555 7.91 3.92 -2.40
C ALA A 555 9.26 4.53 -2.01
N GLU A 556 10.35 3.76 -2.03
CA GLU A 556 11.70 4.24 -1.76
C GLU A 556 12.14 5.35 -2.74
N MET A 557 11.76 5.27 -4.03
CA MET A 557 12.04 6.33 -5.00
C MET A 557 11.31 7.65 -4.69
N PHE A 558 10.17 7.61 -3.99
CA PHE A 558 9.51 8.80 -3.45
C PHE A 558 10.19 9.35 -2.20
N GLY A 559 11.20 8.65 -1.67
CA GLY A 559 11.96 9.06 -0.49
C GLY A 559 11.00 9.35 0.65
N PRO A 560 11.04 10.55 1.24
CA PRO A 560 10.18 10.87 2.37
C PRO A 560 8.69 11.06 2.05
N ASN A 561 8.32 11.14 0.77
CA ASN A 561 6.93 11.11 0.29
C ASN A 561 6.44 9.68 0.03
N GLY A 562 7.30 8.69 0.23
CA GLY A 562 7.02 7.27 0.10
C GLY A 562 6.90 6.58 1.45
N ARG A 563 6.03 5.58 1.56
CA ARG A 563 5.96 4.71 2.74
C ARG A 563 5.67 3.27 2.39
N VAL A 564 6.52 2.38 2.86
CA VAL A 564 6.25 0.93 2.89
C VAL A 564 5.66 0.56 4.25
N ALA A 565 4.54 -0.14 4.21
CA ALA A 565 3.86 -0.72 5.35
C ALA A 565 3.64 -2.22 5.11
N ASN A 566 3.72 -3.01 6.18
CA ASN A 566 3.56 -4.45 6.08
C ASN A 566 2.08 -4.85 6.13
N LEU A 567 1.67 -5.74 5.22
CA LEU A 567 0.31 -6.26 5.15
C LEU A 567 0.00 -7.24 6.29
N CYS A 568 1.00 -8.00 6.74
CA CYS A 568 0.80 -9.12 7.66
C CYS A 568 0.99 -8.75 9.15
N GLY A 569 0.14 -7.91 9.73
CA GLY A 569 0.15 -7.64 11.17
C GLY A 569 -0.71 -8.63 11.98
N GLU A 570 -0.34 -8.95 13.23
CA GLU A 570 -1.25 -9.68 14.14
C GLU A 570 -2.53 -8.88 14.41
N ALA A 571 -2.40 -7.54 14.49
CA ALA A 571 -3.52 -6.59 14.56
C ALA A 571 -4.20 -6.33 13.19
N GLY A 572 -3.85 -7.10 12.16
CA GLY A 572 -4.33 -6.90 10.79
C GLY A 572 -3.66 -5.70 10.14
N ILE A 573 -4.44 -4.93 9.37
CA ILE A 573 -3.95 -3.82 8.55
C ILE A 573 -3.90 -2.48 9.30
N VAL A 574 -4.40 -2.42 10.54
CA VAL A 574 -4.44 -1.19 11.35
C VAL A 574 -3.06 -0.51 11.44
N PRO A 575 -1.96 -1.20 11.83
CA PRO A 575 -0.65 -0.55 11.92
C PRO A 575 -0.18 0.02 10.58
N ALA A 576 -0.52 -0.62 9.47
CA ALA A 576 -0.21 -0.11 8.15
C ALA A 576 -0.95 1.21 7.87
N LEU A 577 -2.26 1.27 8.16
CA LEU A 577 -3.07 2.48 8.02
C LEU A 577 -2.53 3.62 8.89
N GLU A 578 -2.06 3.32 10.10
CA GLU A 578 -1.47 4.32 10.99
C GLU A 578 -0.21 4.95 10.40
N THR A 579 0.70 4.15 9.85
CA THR A 579 1.93 4.68 9.23
C THR A 579 1.64 5.53 7.98
N ILE A 580 0.56 5.23 7.26
CA ILE A 580 0.10 6.03 6.11
C ILE A 580 -0.49 7.35 6.58
N ALA A 581 -1.30 7.34 7.64
CA ALA A 581 -1.82 8.57 8.23
C ALA A 581 -0.67 9.47 8.70
N GLU A 582 0.37 8.90 9.32
CA GLU A 582 1.57 9.63 9.77
C GLU A 582 2.38 10.21 8.61
N LEU A 583 2.51 9.49 7.48
CA LEU A 583 3.10 10.06 6.26
C LEU A 583 2.34 11.31 5.84
N ILE A 584 1.01 11.22 5.74
CA ILE A 584 0.17 12.32 5.25
C ILE A 584 0.24 13.50 6.21
N ILE A 585 0.06 13.26 7.52
CA ILE A 585 0.09 14.31 8.54
C ILE A 585 1.42 15.06 8.49
N ARG A 586 2.56 14.36 8.44
CA ARG A 586 3.88 15.01 8.37
C ARG A 586 4.10 15.84 7.13
N ARG A 587 3.54 15.42 5.98
CA ARG A 587 3.73 16.10 4.69
C ARG A 587 2.80 17.28 4.46
N VAL A 588 1.65 17.24 5.10
CA VAL A 588 0.63 18.27 5.00
C VAL A 588 0.82 19.35 6.07
N THR A 589 1.17 18.97 7.30
CA THR A 589 1.38 19.91 8.40
C THR A 589 2.66 20.70 8.18
N LYS A 590 2.51 21.98 7.85
CA LYS A 590 3.62 22.92 7.65
C LYS A 590 3.32 24.23 8.34
N ILE A 591 4.33 24.86 8.94
CA ILE A 591 4.21 26.22 9.45
C ILE A 591 4.83 27.16 8.41
N CYS A 592 3.99 27.91 7.70
CA CYS A 592 4.48 28.96 6.81
C CYS A 592 5.10 30.09 7.65
N LEU A 593 6.36 30.43 7.37
CA LEU A 593 7.06 31.48 8.09
C LEU A 593 6.50 32.84 7.69
N PRO A 594 6.18 33.74 8.65
CA PRO A 594 5.60 35.05 8.35
C PRO A 594 6.58 36.01 7.64
N MET A 595 7.88 35.71 7.66
CA MET A 595 8.93 36.51 7.03
C MET A 595 10.09 35.61 6.58
N GLU A 596 10.88 36.09 5.61
CA GLU A 596 12.10 35.40 5.16
C GLU A 596 13.20 35.48 6.22
N LEU A 597 13.98 34.40 6.36
CA LEU A 597 15.21 34.38 7.16
C LEU A 597 16.26 35.32 6.56
N LYS A 598 16.75 36.30 7.34
CA LYS A 598 17.83 37.17 6.87
C LYS A 598 19.17 36.45 6.99
N LYS A 599 20.15 36.91 6.19
CA LYS A 599 21.52 36.41 6.25
C LYS A 599 22.11 36.62 7.66
N GLY A 600 22.46 35.52 8.33
CA GLY A 600 22.96 35.54 9.71
C GLY A 600 21.86 35.57 10.77
N GLU A 601 20.65 35.12 10.45
CA GLU A 601 19.61 34.75 11.42
C GLU A 601 19.43 33.22 11.41
N GLU A 602 19.08 32.64 12.55
CA GLU A 602 18.71 31.23 12.73
C GLU A 602 17.32 31.12 13.40
N LEU A 603 16.67 29.97 13.22
CA LEU A 603 15.42 29.66 13.91
C LEU A 603 15.69 28.87 15.18
N VAL A 604 15.15 29.35 16.30
CA VAL A 604 15.04 28.58 17.54
C VAL A 604 13.59 28.13 17.67
N VAL A 605 13.37 26.83 17.56
CA VAL A 605 12.04 26.23 17.64
C VAL A 605 11.93 25.42 18.94
N THR A 606 10.88 25.67 19.71
CA THR A 606 10.60 24.95 20.96
C THR A 606 9.17 24.44 20.95
N MET A 607 8.98 23.21 21.40
CA MET A 607 7.67 22.61 21.60
C MET A 607 7.34 22.59 23.09
N SER A 608 6.14 23.02 23.47
CA SER A 608 5.64 22.93 24.84
C SER A 608 4.35 22.14 24.92
N LYS A 609 4.21 21.27 25.92
CA LYS A 609 3.00 20.49 26.20
C LYS A 609 2.56 20.68 27.65
N VAL A 610 1.26 20.83 27.86
CA VAL A 610 0.67 20.87 29.21
C VAL A 610 0.28 19.44 29.60
N ASN A 611 0.88 18.92 30.66
CA ASN A 611 0.58 17.61 31.22
C ASN A 611 -0.74 17.64 31.99
N LYS A 612 -1.32 16.45 32.23
CA LYS A 612 -2.58 16.30 32.97
C LYS A 612 -2.55 16.87 34.39
N ASP A 613 -1.37 17.01 34.98
CA ASP A 613 -1.15 17.60 36.30
C ASP A 613 -0.95 19.13 36.27
N GLY A 614 -1.02 19.74 35.08
CA GLY A 614 -0.83 21.17 34.85
C GLY A 614 0.65 21.58 34.72
N SER A 615 1.60 20.65 34.79
CA SER A 615 3.01 20.95 34.50
C SER A 615 3.21 21.20 33.00
N VAL A 616 4.14 22.09 32.65
CA VAL A 616 4.49 22.37 31.24
C VAL A 616 5.85 21.75 30.95
N GLU A 617 5.86 20.79 30.05
CA GLU A 617 7.08 20.22 29.49
C GLU A 617 7.47 21.03 28.26
N THR A 618 8.73 21.46 28.17
CA THR A 618 9.24 22.22 27.02
C THR A 618 10.49 21.55 26.48
N THR A 619 10.46 21.23 25.20
CA THR A 619 11.51 20.51 24.48
C THR A 619 12.02 21.38 23.34
N PRO A 620 13.31 21.76 23.31
CA PRO A 620 13.91 22.40 22.14
C PRO A 620 13.95 21.41 20.97
N LEU A 621 13.60 21.90 19.78
CA LEU A 621 13.64 21.11 18.55
C LEU A 621 14.92 21.45 17.78
N VAL A 622 15.58 20.43 17.24
CA VAL A 622 16.82 20.56 16.48
C VAL A 622 16.52 20.69 14.98
N GLN A 623 17.09 21.70 14.33
CA GLN A 623 17.00 21.83 12.88
C GLN A 623 17.89 20.78 12.20
N GLY A 624 17.38 20.13 11.16
CA GLY A 624 18.15 19.18 10.38
C GLY A 624 18.69 19.68 9.05
N ASP A 625 19.89 19.21 8.72
CA ASP A 625 20.59 19.48 7.45
C ASP A 625 20.13 18.54 6.31
N ALA A 626 19.50 17.41 6.66
CA ALA A 626 18.96 16.37 5.76
C ALA A 626 17.56 15.91 6.20
N GLU A 627 16.83 15.17 5.36
CA GLU A 627 15.39 14.85 5.54
C GLU A 627 15.04 14.05 6.81
N GLU A 628 16.03 13.50 7.52
CA GLU A 628 15.85 12.75 8.78
C GLU A 628 16.83 13.19 9.89
N ALA A 629 17.67 14.20 9.65
CA ALA A 629 18.75 14.58 10.56
C ALA A 629 18.33 15.71 11.52
N GLY A 630 17.25 15.55 12.29
CA GLY A 630 16.76 16.58 13.22
C GLY A 630 15.25 16.47 13.47
N ASP A 631 14.71 17.31 14.35
CA ASP A 631 13.27 17.34 14.68
C ASP A 631 12.43 18.11 13.64
N TYR A 632 13.04 19.11 13.00
CA TYR A 632 12.38 19.93 11.97
C TYR A 632 13.35 20.39 10.87
N LYS A 633 12.79 20.84 9.75
CA LYS A 633 13.53 21.42 8.62
C LYS A 633 12.83 22.66 8.10
N VAL A 634 13.62 23.62 7.63
CA VAL A 634 13.12 24.76 6.84
C VAL A 634 13.14 24.38 5.35
N GLU A 635 11.97 24.32 4.74
CA GLU A 635 11.80 24.16 3.30
C GLU A 635 11.89 25.52 2.61
N SER A 636 12.60 25.53 1.47
CA SER A 636 12.66 26.70 0.59
C SER A 636 11.27 27.15 0.14
N PRO A 637 11.10 28.41 -0.28
CA PRO A 637 9.78 28.97 -0.55
C PRO A 637 8.88 28.10 -1.43
N THR A 638 7.72 27.72 -0.90
CA THR A 638 6.79 26.78 -1.57
C THR A 638 5.55 27.49 -2.09
N GLN A 639 4.91 27.00 -3.16
CA GLN A 639 3.60 27.53 -3.59
C GLN A 639 2.50 27.35 -2.53
N SER A 640 2.66 26.40 -1.61
CA SER A 640 1.75 26.16 -0.49
C SER A 640 1.85 27.21 0.63
N CYS A 641 2.93 28.00 0.68
CA CYS A 641 3.11 29.08 1.64
C CYS A 641 3.32 30.38 0.88
N CYS A 642 2.39 31.33 0.98
CA CYS A 642 2.40 32.54 0.17
C CYS A 642 1.89 33.75 0.96
N PHE A 643 2.12 34.96 0.46
CA PHE A 643 1.44 36.15 0.98
C PHE A 643 0.09 36.31 0.29
N PRO A 644 -1.04 36.11 0.99
CA PRO A 644 -2.35 36.36 0.39
C PRO A 644 -2.52 37.85 0.10
N ASP A 645 -2.97 38.20 -1.10
CA ASP A 645 -3.42 39.55 -1.43
C ASP A 645 -4.77 39.87 -0.77
N ASP A 646 -5.26 41.11 -0.91
CA ASP A 646 -6.54 41.58 -0.35
C ASP A 646 -7.77 40.79 -0.85
N LYS A 647 -7.59 39.91 -1.85
CA LYS A 647 -8.62 39.02 -2.42
C LYS A 647 -8.36 37.54 -2.08
N GLY A 648 -7.34 37.25 -1.27
CA GLY A 648 -6.93 35.89 -0.89
C GLY A 648 -6.12 35.15 -1.95
N ASN A 649 -5.62 35.81 -2.99
CA ASN A 649 -4.74 35.18 -3.99
C ASN A 649 -3.28 35.23 -3.53
N CYS A 650 -2.56 34.12 -3.68
CA CYS A 650 -1.14 34.06 -3.37
C CYS A 650 -0.29 35.01 -4.25
N THR A 651 0.46 35.90 -3.61
CA THR A 651 1.54 36.68 -4.21
C THR A 651 2.85 36.32 -3.52
N GLY A 652 3.86 35.92 -4.29
CA GLY A 652 5.13 35.42 -3.74
C GLY A 652 5.02 34.05 -3.04
N THR A 653 6.13 33.60 -2.48
CA THR A 653 6.26 32.31 -1.76
C THR A 653 7.05 32.53 -0.48
N LEU A 654 6.70 31.81 0.58
CA LEU A 654 7.30 31.86 1.90
C LEU A 654 7.97 30.53 2.22
N GLU A 655 9.06 30.60 2.97
CA GLU A 655 9.69 29.44 3.60
C GLU A 655 8.72 28.76 4.58
N ALA A 656 8.93 27.48 4.84
CA ALA A 656 8.05 26.71 5.72
C ALA A 656 8.84 25.80 6.66
N ILE A 657 8.38 25.65 7.90
CA ILE A 657 8.86 24.61 8.80
C ILE A 657 8.06 23.33 8.56
N THR A 658 8.78 22.23 8.34
CA THR A 658 8.25 20.86 8.33
C THR A 658 8.86 20.05 9.47
N PHE A 659 8.13 19.05 9.95
CA PHE A 659 8.52 18.25 11.11
C PHE A 659 8.82 16.80 10.73
N THR A 660 9.83 16.22 11.36
CA THR A 660 10.23 14.82 11.16
C THR A 660 9.23 13.85 11.80
N ASN A 661 8.65 14.27 12.93
CA ASN A 661 7.68 13.51 13.72
C ASN A 661 6.29 14.13 13.64
N VAL A 662 5.25 13.30 13.83
CA VAL A 662 3.88 13.80 14.01
C VAL A 662 3.81 14.56 15.33
N LEU A 663 3.42 15.83 15.25
CA LEU A 663 3.26 16.68 16.42
C LEU A 663 2.00 16.33 17.20
N ASP A 664 2.08 16.43 18.52
CA ASP A 664 0.90 16.31 19.38
C ASP A 664 -0.07 17.47 19.10
N PRO A 665 -1.35 17.23 18.76
CA PRO A 665 -2.33 18.28 18.48
C PRO A 665 -2.52 19.27 19.63
N GLU A 666 -2.24 18.85 20.88
CA GLU A 666 -2.37 19.69 22.08
C GLU A 666 -1.07 20.46 22.41
N ALA A 667 0.02 20.25 21.67
CA ALA A 667 1.27 20.98 21.88
C ALA A 667 1.21 22.40 21.29
N THR A 668 2.06 23.28 21.83
CA THR A 668 2.32 24.62 21.31
C THR A 668 3.73 24.67 20.73
N ILE A 669 3.87 25.14 19.51
CA ILE A 669 5.16 25.44 18.87
C ILE A 669 5.44 26.92 19.01
N GLU A 670 6.61 27.26 19.54
CA GLU A 670 7.16 28.61 19.56
C GLU A 670 8.35 28.66 18.60
N VAL A 671 8.33 29.63 17.68
CA VAL A 671 9.38 29.87 16.69
C VAL A 671 9.97 31.25 16.95
N ARG A 672 11.29 31.32 17.11
CA ARG A 672 12.05 32.55 17.34
C ARG A 672 13.10 32.74 16.26
N TYR A 673 13.21 33.96 15.74
CA TYR A 673 14.27 34.42 14.86
C TYR A 673 15.36 35.02 15.74
N GLU A 674 16.51 34.37 15.81
CA GLU A 674 17.66 34.83 16.58
C GLU A 674 18.81 35.16 15.63
N ALA A 675 19.64 36.15 15.97
CA ALA A 675 20.84 36.43 15.20
C ALA A 675 21.81 35.26 15.37
N ASP A 676 22.39 34.77 14.29
CA ASP A 676 23.49 33.80 14.28
C ASP A 676 24.64 34.41 15.09
N THR A 677 24.70 34.04 16.37
CA THR A 677 25.79 34.43 17.27
C THR A 677 27.01 33.54 17.06
N GLY A 678 27.17 33.06 15.81
CA GLY A 678 28.14 32.09 15.33
C GLY A 678 29.29 31.96 16.28
N ALA A 679 29.33 30.85 17.01
CA ALA A 679 30.23 30.55 18.11
C ALA A 679 31.57 31.29 17.95
N ALA A 680 31.64 32.49 18.50
CA ALA A 680 32.82 33.32 18.49
C ALA A 680 33.57 33.04 19.78
N LEU A 681 34.27 31.89 19.81
CA LEU A 681 35.64 31.66 20.30
C LEU A 681 35.92 30.17 20.54
#